data_AF-A0A2E3Q4P1-F1
#
_entry.id   AF-A0A2E3Q4P1-F1
#
_cell.length_a   1.000
_cell.length_b   1.000
_cell.length_c   1.000
_cell.angle_alpha   90.00
_cell.angle_beta   90.00
_cell.angle_gamma   90.00
#
_symmetry.space_group_name_H-M   'P 1'
#
loop_
_entity.id
_entity.type
_entity.pdbx_description
1 polymer ?
#
loop_
_entity_poly.entity_id
_entity_poly.type
_entity_poly.pdbx_seq_one_letter_code
_entity_poly.pdbx_strand_id
1 'polypeptide(L)'
;MLCSTLLAGTALAENHFIQHGGTVFNPPVLMVEPGDVVQWGIGFPGGSPRTVTSGEDCMPDGLWFDGEIPPGLFTWEVPLDIGVTEVPYFNRLACRNGEPGLLRIIDIRRVPSEYPTIQEALDAADPYDTILIAPGTYLETFLVPSDDHLLIKGELDTEGDPAVVIGPEPGSKLAFPTMSINGVNDLRIEGIHFAGGLGGGVVLDSASASIDDCLFTDNTSMGGGGLACLESAVSITDCRFDGNTSGHGGGVLTVESDVSIVGCDFNGNRSTSFDDMVAGGAIAAASGTLSILDCRFEANDAESSGGAIALESCQVTVVDSHLEGNTTTATGGAIDAMSGTLEVLDTVIRGNVATAGGGGIHLDGTTTSIGAGRVCGNSPDQIVGDWTDVGGVVVRDDCSILSVPDDFPTIGEAVEACRDGDTIMIAAGDYPLSEDDFFLIEDIAVSIIGETNPDGSPAVNLGGSLGFNGQGVVPIVIEDLKMASLGLYDCTATVTNCLMVDGQDNFAGVLVNQAKVTLIDCRIADGSSGFLPGGVYITDQIEDGEIVTSDVDLIDCVIENNTGGCPFPGCGGNAGVRIERGIVDFVRCTIRDNAASGHGGISMASQTDVSLTDTTVCGNSSPGQINGNWTDNGGNTVIDECPEECPGDFNHDDSVDGGDLGFLLAAWGGPDADINGDGNTDGGDLGLFLSVWGPCP
;
A
#
# COMPACT_ATOMS: atom_id res chain seq x y z
N MET A 1 3.33 3.24 -38.73
CA MET A 1 4.04 4.25 -39.54
C MET A 1 3.35 5.61 -39.36
N LEU A 2 3.58 6.23 -38.21
CA LEU A 2 3.42 7.66 -37.94
C LEU A 2 4.47 7.93 -36.86
N CYS A 3 5.57 8.51 -37.31
CA CYS A 3 6.74 8.87 -36.53
C CYS A 3 6.39 10.16 -35.79
N SER A 4 6.18 10.09 -34.47
CA SER A 4 6.27 11.24 -33.58
C SER A 4 7.73 11.36 -33.18
N THR A 5 8.46 12.20 -33.91
CA THR A 5 9.68 12.84 -33.43
C THR A 5 9.31 13.66 -32.19
N LEU A 6 9.50 13.09 -30.99
CA LEU A 6 9.72 13.95 -29.82
C LEU A 6 11.05 14.66 -30.06
N LEU A 7 10.96 15.99 -30.10
CA LEU A 7 12.13 16.85 -30.08
C LEU A 7 12.90 16.59 -28.79
N ALA A 8 14.23 16.56 -28.93
CA ALA A 8 15.18 16.69 -27.83
C ALA A 8 14.68 17.74 -26.82
N GLY A 9 14.50 17.32 -25.57
CA GLY A 9 14.31 18.23 -24.46
C GLY A 9 15.56 19.09 -24.31
N THR A 10 15.51 20.31 -24.83
CA THR A 10 16.35 21.39 -24.31
C THR A 10 15.91 21.62 -22.87
N ALA A 11 16.84 21.57 -21.91
CA ALA A 11 16.59 21.95 -20.53
C ALA A 11 15.82 23.28 -20.49
N LEU A 12 14.77 23.36 -19.68
CA LEU A 12 13.99 24.59 -19.56
C LEU A 12 14.83 25.59 -18.78
N ALA A 13 15.30 26.65 -19.44
CA ALA A 13 16.03 27.75 -18.81
C ALA A 13 15.37 28.20 -17.49
N GLU A 14 16.11 28.13 -16.39
CA GLU A 14 15.63 28.47 -15.06
C GLU A 14 15.99 29.93 -14.68
N ASN A 15 15.28 30.49 -13.70
CA ASN A 15 15.61 31.80 -13.14
C ASN A 15 16.19 31.63 -11.74
N HIS A 16 17.43 32.07 -11.55
CA HIS A 16 18.14 32.01 -10.28
C HIS A 16 18.21 33.39 -9.64
N PHE A 17 18.17 33.45 -8.30
CA PHE A 17 18.25 34.72 -7.57
C PHE A 17 19.41 34.74 -6.57
N ILE A 18 20.30 35.72 -6.72
CA ILE A 18 21.39 36.01 -5.79
C ILE A 18 21.06 37.30 -5.03
N GLN A 19 20.92 37.15 -3.72
CA GLN A 19 20.80 38.30 -2.84
C GLN A 19 22.16 38.95 -2.63
N HIS A 20 22.24 40.27 -2.86
CA HIS A 20 23.44 41.06 -2.56
C HIS A 20 23.06 42.28 -1.70
N GLY A 21 23.69 42.42 -0.54
CA GLY A 21 23.36 43.51 0.40
C GLY A 21 24.38 43.75 1.51
N GLY A 22 25.24 42.76 1.79
CA GLY A 22 26.25 42.78 2.85
C GLY A 22 27.69 42.68 2.31
N THR A 23 28.54 41.99 3.04
CA THR A 23 29.92 41.64 2.65
C THR A 23 29.98 40.37 1.78
N VAL A 24 28.91 39.57 1.77
CA VAL A 24 28.80 38.27 1.09
C VAL A 24 27.65 38.30 0.08
N PHE A 25 27.77 37.47 -0.97
CA PHE A 25 26.65 37.05 -1.81
C PHE A 25 25.92 35.87 -1.18
N ASN A 26 24.61 35.77 -1.40
CA ASN A 26 23.81 34.63 -0.95
C ASN A 26 22.96 34.08 -2.12
N PRO A 27 23.22 32.86 -2.61
CA PRO A 27 24.32 31.99 -2.19
C PRO A 27 25.70 32.53 -2.66
N PRO A 28 26.82 32.14 -2.01
CA PRO A 28 28.17 32.55 -2.42
C PRO A 28 28.64 31.84 -3.69
N VAL A 29 28.21 30.59 -3.92
CA VAL A 29 28.38 29.84 -5.17
C VAL A 29 26.99 29.52 -5.69
N LEU A 30 26.74 29.79 -6.97
CA LEU A 30 25.50 29.43 -7.66
C LEU A 30 25.85 28.55 -8.86
N MET A 31 25.17 27.41 -8.98
CA MET A 31 25.26 26.52 -10.13
C MET A 31 24.25 26.95 -11.18
N VAL A 32 24.65 26.99 -12.44
CA VAL A 32 23.78 27.45 -13.55
C VAL A 32 24.08 26.67 -14.82
N GLU A 33 23.08 26.45 -15.66
CA GLU A 33 23.24 25.85 -16.98
C GLU A 33 23.31 26.93 -18.08
N PRO A 34 23.93 26.63 -19.24
CA PRO A 34 23.81 27.48 -20.42
C PRO A 34 22.33 27.73 -20.79
N GLY A 35 21.92 29.00 -20.81
CA GLY A 35 20.53 29.43 -21.05
C GLY A 35 19.80 29.91 -19.80
N ASP A 36 20.29 29.61 -18.60
CA ASP A 36 19.70 30.10 -17.34
C ASP A 36 19.78 31.62 -17.21
N VAL A 37 18.88 32.19 -16.41
CA VAL A 37 18.85 33.63 -16.11
C VAL A 37 19.19 33.84 -14.64
N VAL A 38 20.34 34.44 -14.38
CA VAL A 38 20.78 34.81 -13.03
C VAL A 38 20.36 36.24 -12.71
N GLN A 39 19.70 36.42 -11.57
CA GLN A 39 19.14 37.69 -11.14
C GLN A 39 19.80 38.14 -9.83
N TRP A 40 20.34 39.35 -9.79
CA TRP A 40 20.89 39.93 -8.56
C TRP A 40 19.96 41.00 -8.02
N GLY A 41 19.60 40.88 -6.74
CA GLY A 41 18.74 41.86 -6.07
C GLY A 41 19.13 42.18 -4.62
N ILE A 42 18.81 43.41 -4.20
CA ILE A 42 18.97 43.91 -2.84
C ILE A 42 17.77 43.50 -1.98
N GLY A 43 17.97 42.60 -1.02
CA GLY A 43 16.90 42.10 -0.14
C GLY A 43 16.36 43.09 0.91
N PHE A 44 16.66 44.40 0.82
CA PHE A 44 16.10 45.43 1.69
C PHE A 44 15.75 46.72 0.93
N PRO A 45 14.58 47.34 1.18
CA PRO A 45 14.24 48.65 0.60
C PRO A 45 15.13 49.74 1.21
N GLY A 46 16.01 50.35 0.40
CA GLY A 46 16.82 51.51 0.79
C GLY A 46 18.35 51.34 0.71
N GLY A 47 18.85 50.22 0.18
CA GLY A 47 20.28 50.06 -0.09
C GLY A 47 20.78 50.95 -1.24
N SER A 48 21.97 51.54 -1.11
CA SER A 48 22.65 52.21 -2.23
C SER A 48 22.91 51.20 -3.36
N PRO A 49 22.82 51.60 -4.64
CA PRO A 49 23.13 50.71 -5.76
C PRO A 49 24.56 50.18 -5.64
N ARG A 50 24.71 48.85 -5.79
CA ARG A 50 26.01 48.18 -5.74
C ARG A 50 26.24 47.47 -7.06
N THR A 51 27.39 47.72 -7.68
CA THR A 51 27.82 47.09 -8.94
C THR A 51 28.16 45.63 -8.72
N VAL A 52 27.69 44.75 -9.62
CA VAL A 52 28.16 43.36 -9.74
C VAL A 52 28.96 43.28 -11.04
N THR A 53 30.16 42.71 -10.98
CA THR A 53 31.08 42.66 -12.11
C THR A 53 31.70 41.28 -12.16
N SER A 54 31.71 40.63 -13.33
CA SER A 54 32.45 39.38 -13.52
C SER A 54 33.96 39.65 -13.49
N GLY A 55 34.71 38.68 -12.98
CA GLY A 55 36.15 38.71 -12.89
C GLY A 55 36.69 38.20 -11.56
N GLU A 56 37.97 37.84 -11.59
CA GLU A 56 38.72 37.28 -10.46
C GLU A 56 39.58 38.36 -9.80
N ASP A 57 39.91 38.21 -8.51
CA ASP A 57 40.81 39.12 -7.79
C ASP A 57 40.47 40.62 -7.95
N CYS A 58 39.17 40.92 -8.04
CA CYS A 58 38.66 42.28 -8.21
C CYS A 58 39.08 42.96 -9.52
N MET A 59 39.47 42.16 -10.52
CA MET A 59 39.84 42.60 -11.86
C MET A 59 38.76 42.15 -12.84
N PRO A 60 38.05 43.09 -13.49
CA PRO A 60 37.03 42.74 -14.46
C PRO A 60 37.60 41.93 -15.62
N ASP A 61 36.95 40.82 -15.97
CA ASP A 61 37.31 39.97 -17.11
C ASP A 61 36.59 40.40 -18.41
N GLY A 62 35.52 41.18 -18.29
CA GLY A 62 34.72 41.67 -19.41
C GLY A 62 33.62 40.71 -19.87
N LEU A 63 33.35 39.61 -19.15
CA LEU A 63 32.26 38.67 -19.49
C LEU A 63 30.89 39.36 -19.36
N TRP A 64 30.66 40.05 -18.24
CA TRP A 64 29.69 41.13 -18.14
C TRP A 64 30.24 42.23 -17.24
N PHE A 65 30.17 43.46 -17.74
CA PHE A 65 30.47 44.64 -16.95
C PHE A 65 29.17 45.38 -16.71
N ASP A 66 28.66 45.31 -15.48
CA ASP A 66 27.54 46.13 -15.08
C ASP A 66 28.05 47.42 -14.41
N GLY A 67 27.62 48.56 -14.93
CA GLY A 67 27.95 49.89 -14.40
C GLY A 67 27.29 50.13 -13.03
N GLU A 68 27.06 51.40 -12.64
CA GLU A 68 26.17 51.66 -11.49
C GLU A 68 24.78 51.06 -11.78
N ILE A 69 24.46 49.93 -11.14
CA ILE A 69 23.17 49.26 -11.30
C ILE A 69 22.07 50.26 -10.90
N PRO A 70 21.11 50.59 -11.78
CA PRO A 70 19.95 51.39 -11.39
C PRO A 70 19.21 50.73 -10.22
N PRO A 71 18.38 51.43 -9.44
CA PRO A 71 17.52 50.76 -8.46
C PRO A 71 16.61 49.74 -9.18
N GLY A 72 16.92 48.44 -9.05
CA GLY A 72 16.25 47.33 -9.75
C GLY A 72 17.05 46.02 -9.74
N LEU A 73 16.49 44.95 -10.34
CA LEU A 73 17.15 43.66 -10.58
C LEU A 73 18.14 43.79 -11.76
N PHE A 74 19.38 43.34 -11.58
CA PHE A 74 20.28 43.02 -12.71
C PHE A 74 20.03 41.56 -13.10
N THR A 75 19.95 41.28 -14.39
CA THR A 75 19.75 39.93 -14.91
C THR A 75 20.82 39.61 -15.95
N TRP A 76 21.44 38.44 -15.85
CA TRP A 76 22.37 37.92 -16.83
C TRP A 76 21.87 36.57 -17.31
N GLU A 77 21.71 36.42 -18.63
CA GLU A 77 21.44 35.14 -19.26
C GLU A 77 22.78 34.46 -19.55
N VAL A 78 22.95 33.23 -19.05
CA VAL A 78 24.15 32.43 -19.27
C VAL A 78 24.22 32.10 -20.76
N PRO A 79 25.26 32.55 -21.49
CA PRO A 79 25.37 32.27 -22.92
C PRO A 79 25.39 30.77 -23.22
N LEU A 80 24.64 30.35 -24.25
CA LEU A 80 24.60 28.96 -24.70
C LEU A 80 25.97 28.42 -25.16
N ASP A 81 26.90 29.30 -25.55
CA ASP A 81 28.25 28.98 -26.00
C ASP A 81 29.33 29.48 -25.01
N ILE A 82 29.00 29.58 -23.72
CA ILE A 82 29.94 30.01 -22.69
C ILE A 82 31.12 29.02 -22.61
N GLY A 83 32.32 29.50 -22.95
CA GLY A 83 33.54 28.68 -23.00
C GLY A 83 34.32 28.62 -21.68
N VAL A 84 33.65 28.86 -20.55
CA VAL A 84 34.25 28.86 -19.20
C VAL A 84 33.34 28.08 -18.24
N THR A 85 33.94 27.31 -17.34
CA THR A 85 33.24 26.50 -16.33
C THR A 85 32.99 27.26 -15.03
N GLU A 86 33.75 28.31 -14.78
CA GLU A 86 33.64 29.17 -13.59
C GLU A 86 33.61 30.64 -14.01
N VAL A 87 32.64 31.38 -13.49
CA VAL A 87 32.57 32.83 -13.60
C VAL A 87 32.59 33.47 -12.22
N PRO A 88 33.79 33.83 -11.71
CA PRO A 88 33.87 34.62 -10.50
C PRO A 88 33.24 35.99 -10.75
N TYR A 89 32.58 36.54 -9.74
CA TYR A 89 32.00 37.87 -9.79
C TYR A 89 32.11 38.57 -8.44
N PHE A 90 32.14 39.89 -8.47
CA PHE A 90 32.37 40.66 -7.27
C PHE A 90 31.60 41.98 -7.25
N ASN A 91 31.47 42.52 -6.05
CA ASN A 91 31.19 43.92 -5.82
C ASN A 91 32.31 44.52 -4.96
N ARG A 92 32.40 45.86 -4.88
CA ARG A 92 33.48 46.53 -4.12
C ARG A 92 33.61 46.09 -2.65
N LEU A 93 32.51 45.70 -1.99
CA LEU A 93 32.55 45.27 -0.59
C LEU A 93 33.03 43.82 -0.48
N ALA A 94 32.43 42.90 -1.24
CA ALA A 94 32.84 41.50 -1.37
C ALA A 94 34.35 41.39 -1.63
N CYS A 95 34.84 42.17 -2.58
CA CYS A 95 36.25 42.26 -2.93
C CYS A 95 37.18 42.67 -1.78
N ARG A 96 36.79 43.67 -0.97
CA ARG A 96 37.63 44.12 0.16
C ARG A 96 37.73 43.09 1.27
N ASN A 97 36.77 42.19 1.36
CA ASN A 97 36.69 41.19 2.41
C ASN A 97 37.17 39.82 1.94
N GLY A 98 37.55 39.67 0.66
CA GLY A 98 37.98 38.40 0.10
C GLY A 98 36.85 37.39 -0.09
N GLU A 99 35.62 37.87 -0.31
CA GLU A 99 34.42 37.03 -0.47
C GLU A 99 33.72 37.32 -1.81
N PRO A 100 34.38 37.12 -2.97
CA PRO A 100 33.70 37.18 -4.26
C PRO A 100 32.65 36.06 -4.35
N GLY A 101 31.64 36.27 -5.20
CA GLY A 101 30.72 35.21 -5.57
C GLY A 101 31.26 34.42 -6.76
N LEU A 102 30.72 33.22 -6.96
CA LEU A 102 31.11 32.33 -8.06
C LEU A 102 29.86 31.79 -8.75
N LEU A 103 29.78 31.90 -10.07
CA LEU A 103 28.88 31.07 -10.86
C LEU A 103 29.68 29.86 -11.35
N ARG A 104 29.15 28.66 -11.18
CA ARG A 104 29.66 27.45 -11.83
C ARG A 104 28.70 27.05 -12.93
N ILE A 105 29.26 26.89 -14.13
CA ILE A 105 28.51 26.44 -15.29
C ILE A 105 28.52 24.90 -15.27
N ILE A 106 27.34 24.30 -15.09
CA ILE A 106 27.17 22.84 -15.20
C ILE A 106 27.11 22.47 -16.68
N ASP A 107 27.85 21.44 -17.10
CA ASP A 107 27.71 20.87 -18.44
C ASP A 107 26.89 19.57 -18.43
N ILE A 108 26.13 19.35 -19.50
CA ILE A 108 25.32 18.13 -19.69
C ILE A 108 25.93 17.30 -20.80
N ARG A 109 26.58 16.21 -20.43
CA ARG A 109 27.26 15.28 -21.33
C ARG A 109 26.30 14.18 -21.76
N ARG A 110 25.93 14.18 -23.04
CA ARG A 110 24.83 13.33 -23.52
C ARG A 110 25.32 12.03 -24.15
N VAL A 111 24.85 10.91 -23.62
CA VAL A 111 25.17 9.56 -24.12
C VAL A 111 23.93 8.97 -24.80
N PRO A 112 23.98 8.53 -26.08
CA PRO A 112 25.16 8.42 -26.92
C PRO A 112 25.34 9.60 -27.91
N SER A 113 24.50 10.64 -27.83
CA SER A 113 24.41 11.65 -28.90
C SER A 113 25.65 12.52 -29.05
N GLU A 114 26.37 12.75 -27.96
CA GLU A 114 27.61 13.51 -27.91
C GLU A 114 28.81 12.60 -27.65
N TYR A 115 28.68 11.74 -26.64
CA TYR A 115 29.69 10.74 -26.27
C TYR A 115 29.21 9.34 -26.66
N PRO A 116 29.93 8.61 -27.51
CA PRO A 116 29.56 7.26 -27.93
C PRO A 116 29.33 6.24 -26.80
N THR A 117 30.03 6.39 -25.67
CA THR A 117 29.96 5.50 -24.51
C THR A 117 29.84 6.28 -23.21
N ILE A 118 29.38 5.61 -22.15
CA ILE A 118 29.24 6.20 -20.82
C ILE A 118 30.63 6.52 -20.25
N GLN A 119 31.61 5.60 -20.40
CA GLN A 119 32.97 5.87 -19.90
C GLN A 119 33.61 7.09 -20.59
N GLU A 120 33.39 7.30 -21.89
CA GLU A 120 33.94 8.48 -22.59
C GLU A 120 33.33 9.79 -22.06
N ALA A 121 32.05 9.77 -21.65
CA ALA A 121 31.41 10.92 -21.01
C ALA A 121 31.96 11.16 -19.59
N LEU A 122 32.17 10.10 -18.82
CA LEU A 122 32.79 10.16 -17.48
C LEU A 122 34.22 10.68 -17.54
N ASP A 123 35.03 10.21 -18.49
CA ASP A 123 36.43 10.63 -18.68
C ASP A 123 36.56 12.11 -19.06
N ALA A 124 35.50 12.67 -19.67
CA ALA A 124 35.47 14.07 -20.08
C ALA A 124 34.89 14.99 -19.02
N ALA A 125 34.25 14.45 -17.99
CA ALA A 125 33.53 15.17 -16.96
C ALA A 125 34.44 16.06 -16.10
N ASP A 126 33.88 17.18 -15.66
CA ASP A 126 34.40 18.00 -14.57
C ASP A 126 33.43 17.88 -13.37
N PRO A 127 33.85 18.19 -12.13
CA PRO A 127 32.95 18.18 -10.98
C PRO A 127 31.67 18.97 -11.24
N TYR A 128 30.55 18.47 -10.71
CA TYR A 128 29.18 19.00 -10.90
C TYR A 128 28.52 18.77 -12.27
N ASP A 129 29.23 18.20 -13.24
CA ASP A 129 28.62 17.85 -14.53
C ASP A 129 27.53 16.79 -14.38
N THR A 130 26.61 16.81 -15.35
CA THR A 130 25.59 15.76 -15.51
C THR A 130 25.94 14.86 -16.69
N ILE A 131 26.07 13.57 -16.43
CA ILE A 131 26.08 12.52 -17.45
C ILE A 131 24.65 12.09 -17.71
N LEU A 132 24.06 12.55 -18.82
CA LEU A 132 22.69 12.25 -19.19
C LEU A 132 22.64 11.12 -20.22
N ILE A 133 22.05 9.99 -19.81
CA ILE A 133 22.01 8.76 -20.59
C ILE A 133 20.62 8.56 -21.16
N ALA A 134 20.52 8.52 -22.49
CA ALA A 134 19.27 8.27 -23.20
C ALA A 134 18.81 6.81 -23.06
N PRO A 135 17.51 6.49 -23.24
CA PRO A 135 16.99 5.14 -23.15
C PRO A 135 17.70 4.16 -24.08
N GLY A 136 18.06 3.00 -23.55
CA GLY A 136 18.79 1.98 -24.31
C GLY A 136 19.56 1.00 -23.44
N THR A 137 20.12 -0.03 -24.10
CA THR A 137 21.01 -1.00 -23.46
C THR A 137 22.46 -0.70 -23.79
N TYR A 138 23.26 -0.45 -22.76
CA TYR A 138 24.67 -0.11 -22.80
C TYR A 138 25.49 -1.30 -22.33
N LEU A 139 26.19 -1.94 -23.27
CA LEU A 139 27.03 -3.11 -23.01
C LEU A 139 28.41 -2.68 -22.49
N GLU A 140 28.41 -2.02 -21.34
CA GLU A 140 29.60 -1.48 -20.68
C GLU A 140 29.75 -2.08 -19.28
N THR A 141 31.00 -2.31 -18.87
CA THR A 141 31.35 -2.79 -17.52
C THR A 141 32.60 -2.09 -17.05
N PHE A 142 32.82 -2.05 -15.74
CA PHE A 142 33.96 -1.37 -15.12
C PHE A 142 33.98 0.13 -15.43
N LEU A 143 32.81 0.77 -15.31
CA LEU A 143 32.68 2.22 -15.36
C LEU A 143 33.35 2.85 -14.14
N VAL A 144 34.13 3.92 -14.34
CA VAL A 144 34.91 4.59 -13.28
C VAL A 144 34.65 6.09 -13.30
N PRO A 145 33.68 6.59 -12.50
CA PRO A 145 33.57 8.00 -12.19
C PRO A 145 34.82 8.47 -11.43
N SER A 146 35.39 9.61 -11.84
CA SER A 146 36.66 10.12 -11.28
C SER A 146 36.55 11.48 -10.60
N ASP A 147 35.43 12.18 -10.75
CA ASP A 147 35.20 13.53 -10.24
C ASP A 147 34.10 13.55 -9.18
N ASP A 148 34.29 14.41 -8.17
CA ASP A 148 33.32 14.66 -7.12
C ASP A 148 32.08 15.40 -7.66
N HIS A 149 30.95 15.29 -6.97
CA HIS A 149 29.72 16.04 -7.25
C HIS A 149 29.05 15.75 -8.60
N LEU A 150 29.42 14.67 -9.30
CA LEU A 150 28.79 14.31 -10.57
C LEU A 150 27.34 13.81 -10.38
N LEU A 151 26.49 14.09 -11.37
CA LEU A 151 25.18 13.44 -11.51
C LEU A 151 25.21 12.49 -12.72
N ILE A 152 24.94 11.20 -12.50
CA ILE A 152 24.77 10.20 -13.55
C ILE A 152 23.29 9.86 -13.61
N LYS A 153 22.63 10.24 -14.70
CA LYS A 153 21.17 10.18 -14.81
C LYS A 153 20.71 9.40 -16.03
N GLY A 154 19.93 8.35 -15.81
CA GLY A 154 19.17 7.66 -16.84
C GLY A 154 17.77 8.26 -17.02
N GLU A 155 17.23 8.17 -18.23
CA GLU A 155 15.82 8.48 -18.48
C GLU A 155 14.91 7.32 -18.04
N LEU A 156 13.75 7.65 -17.47
CA LEU A 156 12.68 6.71 -17.12
C LEU A 156 11.74 6.49 -18.32
N ASP A 157 11.02 5.38 -18.34
CA ASP A 157 9.98 5.11 -19.33
C ASP A 157 8.64 5.76 -18.95
N THR A 158 7.56 5.39 -19.67
CA THR A 158 6.23 5.96 -19.43
C THR A 158 5.54 5.44 -18.17
N GLU A 159 6.02 4.34 -17.62
CA GLU A 159 5.50 3.69 -16.41
C GLU A 159 6.28 4.17 -15.17
N GLY A 160 7.42 4.85 -15.38
CA GLY A 160 8.27 5.37 -14.32
C GLY A 160 9.50 4.49 -14.05
N ASP A 161 9.69 3.42 -14.82
CA ASP A 161 10.81 2.49 -14.63
C ASP A 161 12.08 2.95 -15.36
N PRO A 162 13.29 2.59 -14.87
CA PRO A 162 14.55 2.89 -15.55
C PRO A 162 14.61 2.36 -16.98
N ALA A 163 14.68 3.25 -17.98
CA ALA A 163 14.77 2.87 -19.40
C ALA A 163 16.22 2.68 -19.89
N VAL A 164 17.20 2.93 -19.01
CA VAL A 164 18.63 2.80 -19.28
C VAL A 164 19.16 1.55 -18.61
N VAL A 165 19.56 0.56 -19.40
CA VAL A 165 20.12 -0.70 -18.91
C VAL A 165 21.63 -0.73 -19.13
N ILE A 166 22.41 -0.89 -18.07
CA ILE A 166 23.88 -1.03 -18.13
C ILE A 166 24.28 -2.42 -17.64
N GLY A 167 25.07 -3.12 -18.43
CA GLY A 167 25.55 -4.45 -18.07
C GLY A 167 26.54 -5.05 -19.07
N PRO A 168 27.02 -6.28 -18.82
CA PRO A 168 27.96 -6.93 -19.71
C PRO A 168 27.32 -7.40 -21.02
N GLU A 169 28.17 -7.69 -22.02
CA GLU A 169 27.73 -8.48 -23.17
C GLU A 169 27.13 -9.83 -22.72
N PRO A 170 26.01 -10.29 -23.31
CA PRO A 170 25.42 -11.58 -22.99
C PRO A 170 26.42 -12.73 -23.08
N GLY A 171 26.59 -13.47 -21.98
CA GLY A 171 27.53 -14.59 -21.90
C GLY A 171 28.98 -14.19 -21.59
N SER A 172 29.24 -12.91 -21.28
CA SER A 172 30.51 -12.46 -20.71
C SER A 172 30.87 -13.28 -19.46
N LYS A 173 32.16 -13.45 -19.23
CA LYS A 173 32.71 -14.10 -18.02
C LYS A 173 33.56 -13.14 -17.20
N LEU A 174 33.48 -11.84 -17.50
CA LEU A 174 34.22 -10.81 -16.80
C LEU A 174 33.59 -10.59 -15.42
N ALA A 175 34.34 -10.92 -14.38
CA ALA A 175 33.92 -10.76 -12.98
C ALA A 175 34.25 -9.37 -12.43
N PHE A 176 34.11 -8.33 -13.27
CA PHE A 176 34.24 -6.94 -12.84
C PHE A 176 32.85 -6.39 -12.52
N PRO A 177 32.71 -5.49 -11.54
CA PRO A 177 31.46 -4.78 -11.33
C PRO A 177 31.12 -3.94 -12.56
N THR A 178 29.83 -3.67 -12.77
CA THR A 178 29.39 -2.76 -13.83
C THR A 178 29.95 -1.35 -13.60
N MET A 179 29.97 -0.87 -12.36
CA MET A 179 30.57 0.42 -11.98
C MET A 179 31.42 0.29 -10.70
N SER A 180 32.56 0.99 -10.66
CA SER A 180 33.47 1.06 -9.51
C SER A 180 33.78 2.51 -9.17
N ILE A 181 33.31 2.95 -8.01
CA ILE A 181 33.42 4.32 -7.50
C ILE A 181 34.43 4.29 -6.36
N ASN A 182 35.56 4.97 -6.52
CA ASN A 182 36.67 4.88 -5.57
C ASN A 182 37.14 6.29 -5.17
N GLY A 183 36.96 6.66 -3.90
CA GLY A 183 37.46 7.94 -3.37
C GLY A 183 36.71 9.18 -3.87
N VAL A 184 35.52 9.01 -4.45
CA VAL A 184 34.67 10.08 -5.00
C VAL A 184 33.62 10.49 -3.97
N ASN A 185 33.35 11.79 -3.87
CA ASN A 185 32.41 12.36 -2.92
C ASN A 185 31.21 12.98 -3.63
N ASP A 186 30.04 12.84 -3.01
CA ASP A 186 28.78 13.48 -3.44
C ASP A 186 28.37 13.08 -4.88
N LEU A 187 28.62 11.83 -5.25
CA LEU A 187 28.15 11.28 -6.53
C LEU A 187 26.64 11.02 -6.45
N ARG A 188 25.89 11.36 -7.50
CA ARG A 188 24.45 11.06 -7.59
C ARG A 188 24.19 10.13 -8.76
N ILE A 189 23.41 9.08 -8.54
CA ILE A 189 23.03 8.09 -9.55
C ILE A 189 21.51 7.99 -9.55
N GLU A 190 20.87 8.29 -10.67
CA GLU A 190 19.41 8.35 -10.79
C GLU A 190 18.90 7.57 -12.00
N GLY A 191 17.87 6.74 -11.82
CA GLY A 191 17.10 6.20 -12.96
C GLY A 191 17.84 5.17 -13.81
N ILE A 192 18.71 4.34 -13.22
CA ILE A 192 19.54 3.38 -13.95
C ILE A 192 19.22 1.94 -13.57
N HIS A 193 19.12 1.07 -14.58
CA HIS A 193 19.05 -0.38 -14.42
C HIS A 193 20.42 -1.04 -14.60
N PHE A 194 21.03 -1.54 -13.52
CA PHE A 194 22.25 -2.35 -13.52
C PHE A 194 21.90 -3.84 -13.60
N ALA A 195 22.25 -4.50 -14.71
CA ALA A 195 21.80 -5.87 -14.99
C ALA A 195 22.94 -6.86 -15.30
N GLY A 196 22.93 -8.03 -14.66
CA GLY A 196 23.71 -9.20 -15.08
C GLY A 196 25.23 -9.13 -14.86
N GLY A 197 25.74 -8.19 -14.05
CA GLY A 197 27.17 -8.02 -13.79
C GLY A 197 27.74 -9.17 -12.96
N LEU A 198 28.75 -9.90 -13.48
CA LEU A 198 29.39 -11.04 -12.77
C LEU A 198 30.44 -10.65 -11.73
N GLY A 199 30.73 -9.36 -11.56
CA GLY A 199 31.44 -8.81 -10.42
C GLY A 199 30.56 -7.91 -9.55
N GLY A 200 29.24 -8.00 -9.71
CA GLY A 200 28.23 -7.15 -9.08
C GLY A 200 27.78 -5.98 -9.95
N GLY A 201 26.78 -5.25 -9.48
CA GLY A 201 26.30 -4.03 -10.13
C GLY A 201 27.25 -2.86 -9.89
N VAL A 202 27.25 -2.32 -8.68
CA VAL A 202 28.03 -1.13 -8.32
C VAL A 202 28.86 -1.40 -7.05
N VAL A 203 30.10 -0.92 -7.04
CA VAL A 203 30.99 -0.99 -5.87
C VAL A 203 31.45 0.42 -5.51
N LEU A 204 31.26 0.81 -4.25
CA LEU A 204 31.75 2.03 -3.64
C LEU A 204 32.84 1.70 -2.63
N ASP A 205 34.00 2.34 -2.76
CA ASP A 205 35.13 2.23 -1.85
C ASP A 205 35.60 3.64 -1.45
N SER A 206 35.57 3.93 -0.15
CA SER A 206 36.01 5.21 0.40
C SER A 206 35.29 6.41 -0.24
N ALA A 207 33.99 6.26 -0.54
CA ALA A 207 33.22 7.19 -1.36
C ALA A 207 31.94 7.67 -0.65
N SER A 208 31.31 8.73 -1.17
CA SER A 208 29.95 9.10 -0.80
C SER A 208 29.04 9.28 -2.02
N ALA A 209 27.83 8.74 -1.93
CA ALA A 209 26.88 8.78 -3.04
C ALA A 209 25.40 8.76 -2.62
N SER A 210 24.53 9.31 -3.45
CA SER A 210 23.09 9.01 -3.47
C SER A 210 22.76 8.12 -4.68
N ILE A 211 21.92 7.11 -4.45
CA ILE A 211 21.44 6.18 -5.46
C ILE A 211 19.91 6.19 -5.36
N ASP A 212 19.26 6.73 -6.38
CA ASP A 212 17.84 7.04 -6.35
C ASP A 212 17.15 6.46 -7.60
N ASP A 213 15.95 5.90 -7.46
CA ASP A 213 15.16 5.33 -8.57
C ASP A 213 15.94 4.33 -9.45
N CYS A 214 16.78 3.50 -8.85
CA CYS A 214 17.63 2.55 -9.57
C CYS A 214 17.15 1.11 -9.42
N LEU A 215 17.41 0.30 -10.46
CA LEU A 215 17.09 -1.11 -10.51
C LEU A 215 18.37 -1.96 -10.60
N PHE A 216 18.52 -2.97 -9.74
CA PHE A 216 19.63 -3.91 -9.76
C PHE A 216 19.09 -5.32 -9.94
N THR A 217 19.34 -5.96 -11.10
CA THR A 217 18.82 -7.31 -11.36
C THR A 217 19.87 -8.32 -11.79
N ASP A 218 19.75 -9.55 -11.29
CA ASP A 218 20.53 -10.71 -11.72
C ASP A 218 22.06 -10.48 -11.64
N ASN A 219 22.51 -9.54 -10.80
CA ASN A 219 23.93 -9.28 -10.63
C ASN A 219 24.53 -10.34 -9.71
N THR A 220 25.72 -10.83 -10.06
CA THR A 220 26.41 -11.88 -9.33
C THR A 220 27.78 -11.39 -8.86
N SER A 221 28.14 -11.56 -7.59
CA SER A 221 29.49 -11.20 -7.11
C SER A 221 29.97 -12.10 -5.97
N MET A 222 31.16 -11.82 -5.41
CA MET A 222 31.61 -12.43 -4.16
C MET A 222 31.25 -11.60 -2.92
N GLY A 223 31.01 -10.29 -3.07
CA GLY A 223 30.74 -9.35 -1.97
C GLY A 223 29.25 -8.99 -1.89
N GLY A 224 28.86 -7.88 -2.53
CA GLY A 224 27.46 -7.47 -2.72
C GLY A 224 27.00 -7.71 -4.15
N GLY A 225 25.85 -8.37 -4.35
CA GLY A 225 25.40 -8.76 -5.69
C GLY A 225 24.98 -7.56 -6.52
N GLY A 226 24.03 -6.76 -6.03
CA GLY A 226 23.65 -5.48 -6.64
C GLY A 226 24.64 -4.37 -6.30
N LEU A 227 24.89 -4.16 -5.01
CA LEU A 227 25.68 -3.03 -4.50
C LEU A 227 26.65 -3.47 -3.40
N ALA A 228 27.87 -2.94 -3.39
CA ALA A 228 28.79 -3.08 -2.26
C ALA A 228 29.31 -1.71 -1.81
N CYS A 229 29.16 -1.41 -0.53
CA CYS A 229 29.64 -0.18 0.13
C CYS A 229 30.76 -0.54 1.10
N LEU A 230 31.95 0.00 0.86
CA LEU A 230 33.17 -0.24 1.64
C LEU A 230 33.72 1.10 2.12
N GLU A 231 33.87 1.30 3.43
CA GLU A 231 34.37 2.55 4.01
C GLU A 231 33.65 3.81 3.47
N SER A 232 32.34 3.70 3.18
CA SER A 232 31.57 4.67 2.39
C SER A 232 30.36 5.25 3.12
N ALA A 233 29.84 6.39 2.65
CA ALA A 233 28.60 6.99 3.14
C ALA A 233 27.56 7.07 2.01
N VAL A 234 26.48 6.28 2.10
CA VAL A 234 25.56 6.06 0.96
C VAL A 234 24.10 6.22 1.37
N SER A 235 23.34 6.97 0.58
CA SER A 235 21.87 6.97 0.64
C SER A 235 21.29 6.22 -0.55
N ILE A 236 20.35 5.31 -0.28
CA ILE A 236 19.67 4.49 -1.28
C ILE A 236 18.17 4.75 -1.12
N THR A 237 17.51 5.27 -2.15
CA THR A 237 16.11 5.68 -2.09
C THR A 237 15.36 5.10 -3.28
N ASP A 238 14.15 4.59 -3.06
CA ASP A 238 13.23 4.17 -4.13
C ASP A 238 13.88 3.21 -5.14
N CYS A 239 14.77 2.35 -4.64
CA CYS A 239 15.53 1.40 -5.44
C CYS A 239 14.98 -0.01 -5.30
N ARG A 240 15.23 -0.82 -6.35
CA ARG A 240 14.83 -2.23 -6.37
C ARG A 240 16.01 -3.15 -6.62
N PHE A 241 16.11 -4.21 -5.81
CA PHE A 241 17.12 -5.26 -5.90
C PHE A 241 16.44 -6.61 -6.13
N ASP A 242 16.52 -7.14 -7.35
CA ASP A 242 15.87 -8.41 -7.71
C ASP A 242 16.85 -9.51 -8.13
N GLY A 243 16.73 -10.69 -7.52
CA GLY A 243 17.43 -11.87 -8.01
C GLY A 243 18.96 -11.76 -8.00
N ASN A 244 19.52 -10.80 -7.24
CA ASN A 244 20.97 -10.63 -7.16
C ASN A 244 21.56 -11.73 -6.28
N THR A 245 22.74 -12.22 -6.65
CA THR A 245 23.40 -13.32 -5.95
C THR A 245 24.80 -12.93 -5.51
N SER A 246 25.17 -13.19 -4.26
CA SER A 246 26.55 -12.96 -3.82
C SER A 246 27.03 -13.97 -2.79
N GLY A 247 28.28 -13.81 -2.36
CA GLY A 247 28.81 -14.56 -1.23
C GLY A 247 28.37 -14.00 0.12
N HIS A 248 28.08 -12.70 0.26
CA HIS A 248 27.77 -12.10 1.56
C HIS A 248 26.39 -11.45 1.54
N GLY A 249 26.24 -10.29 0.92
CA GLY A 249 24.93 -9.61 0.80
C GLY A 249 24.35 -9.85 -0.60
N GLY A 250 23.31 -10.67 -0.74
CA GLY A 250 22.81 -11.05 -2.07
C GLY A 250 22.42 -9.83 -2.91
N GLY A 251 21.76 -8.85 -2.29
CA GLY A 251 21.52 -7.51 -2.85
C GLY A 251 22.64 -6.54 -2.50
N VAL A 252 22.78 -6.20 -1.21
CA VAL A 252 23.68 -5.13 -0.72
C VAL A 252 24.67 -5.69 0.32
N LEU A 253 25.95 -5.36 0.16
CA LEU A 253 26.97 -5.55 1.20
C LEU A 253 27.40 -4.19 1.74
N THR A 254 27.47 -4.05 3.06
CA THR A 254 28.04 -2.86 3.72
C THR A 254 29.15 -3.27 4.69
N VAL A 255 30.30 -2.63 4.58
CA VAL A 255 31.46 -2.86 5.46
C VAL A 255 32.06 -1.51 5.84
N GLU A 256 32.21 -1.25 7.14
CA GLU A 256 32.81 0.00 7.64
C GLU A 256 32.14 1.26 7.08
N SER A 257 30.84 1.17 6.79
CA SER A 257 30.08 2.18 6.03
C SER A 257 28.87 2.71 6.81
N ASP A 258 28.44 3.91 6.48
CA ASP A 258 27.22 4.54 6.96
C ASP A 258 26.18 4.54 5.82
N VAL A 259 25.13 3.73 5.95
CA VAL A 259 24.16 3.51 4.87
C VAL A 259 22.73 3.78 5.33
N SER A 260 21.98 4.56 4.53
CA SER A 260 20.55 4.78 4.69
C SER A 260 19.80 4.19 3.51
N ILE A 261 18.77 3.38 3.77
CA ILE A 261 17.93 2.73 2.77
C ILE A 261 16.48 3.09 3.06
N VAL A 262 15.80 3.69 2.08
CA VAL A 262 14.43 4.20 2.23
C VAL A 262 13.57 3.84 1.02
N GLY A 263 12.35 3.34 1.20
CA GLY A 263 11.44 3.10 0.09
C GLY A 263 11.90 1.98 -0.86
N CYS A 264 12.73 1.04 -0.39
CA CYS A 264 13.40 0.07 -1.26
C CYS A 264 12.81 -1.34 -1.19
N ASP A 265 12.83 -2.03 -2.34
CA ASP A 265 12.38 -3.41 -2.50
C ASP A 265 13.56 -4.37 -2.69
N PHE A 266 13.62 -5.43 -1.89
CA PHE A 266 14.58 -6.53 -2.00
C PHE A 266 13.84 -7.84 -2.23
N ASN A 267 13.85 -8.35 -3.46
CA ASN A 267 13.10 -9.54 -3.85
C ASN A 267 14.00 -10.66 -4.39
N GLY A 268 13.93 -11.84 -3.78
CA GLY A 268 14.57 -13.04 -4.33
C GLY A 268 16.10 -12.95 -4.39
N ASN A 269 16.73 -12.09 -3.59
CA ASN A 269 18.18 -11.99 -3.54
C ASN A 269 18.76 -13.16 -2.73
N ARG A 270 19.97 -13.57 -3.09
CA ARG A 270 20.57 -14.79 -2.56
C ARG A 270 22.00 -14.63 -2.10
N SER A 271 22.27 -15.05 -0.88
CA SER A 271 23.62 -15.26 -0.36
C SER A 271 24.02 -16.73 -0.44
N THR A 272 25.22 -17.01 -0.94
CA THR A 272 25.72 -18.36 -1.25
C THR A 272 26.91 -18.81 -0.41
N SER A 273 27.41 -17.99 0.51
CA SER A 273 28.51 -18.41 1.39
C SER A 273 28.04 -19.41 2.44
N PHE A 274 28.90 -20.40 2.71
CA PHE A 274 28.74 -21.40 3.76
C PHE A 274 29.70 -21.17 4.94
N ASP A 275 30.55 -20.15 4.86
CA ASP A 275 31.51 -19.84 5.92
C ASP A 275 30.80 -19.09 7.07
N ASP A 276 31.42 -19.07 8.27
CA ASP A 276 30.95 -18.34 9.47
C ASP A 276 30.97 -16.80 9.30
N MET A 277 31.05 -16.30 8.06
CA MET A 277 30.98 -14.87 7.74
C MET A 277 29.52 -14.45 7.61
N VAL A 278 29.25 -13.21 7.98
CA VAL A 278 27.93 -12.54 7.88
C VAL A 278 27.47 -12.55 6.42
N ALA A 279 26.35 -13.22 6.16
CA ALA A 279 25.98 -13.51 4.78
C ALA A 279 24.46 -13.47 4.56
N GLY A 280 23.87 -12.28 4.63
CA GLY A 280 22.43 -12.07 4.50
C GLY A 280 21.91 -12.16 3.07
N GLY A 281 20.74 -12.78 2.89
CA GLY A 281 20.16 -13.05 1.57
C GLY A 281 19.90 -11.77 0.78
N ALA A 282 19.41 -10.72 1.43
CA ALA A 282 19.31 -9.38 0.86
C ALA A 282 20.50 -8.51 1.25
N ILE A 283 20.73 -8.32 2.56
CA ILE A 283 21.71 -7.38 3.08
C ILE A 283 22.66 -8.08 4.05
N ALA A 284 23.96 -7.90 3.84
CA ALA A 284 24.98 -8.19 4.85
C ALA A 284 25.62 -6.88 5.31
N ALA A 285 25.69 -6.65 6.62
CA ALA A 285 26.26 -5.44 7.19
C ALA A 285 27.28 -5.73 8.29
N ALA A 286 28.48 -5.15 8.16
CA ALA A 286 29.57 -5.32 9.10
C ALA A 286 30.21 -3.98 9.49
N SER A 287 30.36 -3.75 10.80
CA SER A 287 31.16 -2.65 11.36
C SER A 287 30.78 -1.22 10.92
N GLY A 288 29.51 -0.84 10.91
CA GLY A 288 29.07 0.51 10.48
C GLY A 288 27.70 0.91 11.04
N THR A 289 27.03 1.86 10.37
CA THR A 289 25.63 2.20 10.65
C THR A 289 24.72 1.84 9.46
N LEU A 290 23.53 1.30 9.76
CA LEU A 290 22.53 0.96 8.75
C LEU A 290 21.15 1.41 9.22
N SER A 291 20.52 2.32 8.47
CA SER A 291 19.14 2.73 8.66
C SER A 291 18.28 2.17 7.54
N ILE A 292 17.21 1.46 7.89
CA ILE A 292 16.23 0.89 6.97
C ILE A 292 14.86 1.45 7.36
N LEU A 293 14.20 2.10 6.41
CA LEU A 293 12.89 2.72 6.60
C LEU A 293 12.00 2.42 5.40
N ASP A 294 10.72 2.06 5.61
CA ASP A 294 9.75 1.89 4.52
C ASP A 294 10.28 0.95 3.42
N CYS A 295 10.84 -0.20 3.85
CA CYS A 295 11.47 -1.16 2.94
C CYS A 295 10.75 -2.51 2.98
N ARG A 296 10.84 -3.24 1.88
CA ARG A 296 10.28 -4.59 1.75
C ARG A 296 11.36 -5.61 1.40
N PHE A 297 11.38 -6.71 2.13
CA PHE A 297 12.30 -7.84 1.96
C PHE A 297 11.50 -9.12 1.77
N GLU A 298 11.48 -9.63 0.55
CA GLU A 298 10.69 -10.80 0.20
C GLU A 298 11.47 -11.91 -0.46
N ALA A 299 11.18 -13.14 -0.03
CA ALA A 299 11.70 -14.36 -0.64
C ALA A 299 13.22 -14.38 -0.81
N ASN A 300 13.96 -13.62 0.02
CA ASN A 300 15.41 -13.63 0.01
C ASN A 300 15.91 -14.90 0.71
N ASP A 301 17.04 -15.43 0.23
CA ASP A 301 17.57 -16.73 0.65
C ASP A 301 19.04 -16.60 1.06
N ALA A 302 19.40 -17.17 2.21
CA ALA A 302 20.78 -17.24 2.67
C ALA A 302 21.21 -18.67 2.97
N GLU A 303 22.39 -19.06 2.49
CA GLU A 303 22.95 -20.36 2.87
C GLU A 303 23.49 -20.37 4.32
N SER A 304 23.89 -19.23 4.89
CA SER A 304 24.52 -19.15 6.23
C SER A 304 23.66 -18.44 7.27
N SER A 305 23.44 -17.12 7.19
CA SER A 305 22.79 -16.35 8.26
C SER A 305 21.89 -15.26 7.67
N GLY A 306 20.78 -14.93 8.33
CA GLY A 306 19.94 -13.79 7.93
C GLY A 306 19.29 -14.00 6.56
N GLY A 307 18.16 -14.70 6.47
CA GLY A 307 17.50 -14.93 5.17
C GLY A 307 17.21 -13.63 4.42
N ALA A 308 16.92 -12.53 5.13
CA ALA A 308 16.98 -11.18 4.58
C ALA A 308 18.26 -10.44 5.01
N ILE A 309 18.45 -10.21 6.31
CA ILE A 309 19.45 -9.29 6.84
C ILE A 309 20.39 -10.03 7.80
N ALA A 310 21.70 -9.92 7.59
CA ALA A 310 22.71 -10.41 8.53
C ALA A 310 23.61 -9.27 9.02
N LEU A 311 23.84 -9.21 10.33
CA LEU A 311 24.48 -8.08 11.02
C LEU A 311 25.64 -8.53 11.93
N GLU A 312 26.77 -7.82 11.84
CA GLU A 312 27.89 -7.98 12.77
C GLU A 312 28.55 -6.63 13.13
N SER A 313 28.65 -6.39 14.44
CA SER A 313 29.35 -5.23 15.01
C SER A 313 28.88 -3.88 14.46
N CYS A 314 27.61 -3.77 14.07
CA CYS A 314 27.00 -2.57 13.49
C CYS A 314 25.87 -2.01 14.35
N GLN A 315 25.52 -0.75 14.10
CA GLN A 315 24.33 -0.10 14.67
C GLN A 315 23.25 -0.06 13.61
N VAL A 316 22.13 -0.74 13.87
CA VAL A 316 21.05 -0.91 12.89
C VAL A 316 19.71 -0.48 13.46
N THR A 317 18.97 0.24 12.64
CA THR A 317 17.58 0.62 12.90
C THR A 317 16.74 0.17 11.70
N VAL A 318 15.67 -0.57 11.96
CA VAL A 318 14.67 -1.03 10.98
C VAL A 318 13.33 -0.48 11.42
N VAL A 319 12.70 0.34 10.59
CA VAL A 319 11.46 1.06 10.91
C VAL A 319 10.47 0.91 9.77
N ASP A 320 9.19 0.72 10.10
CA ASP A 320 8.09 0.76 9.14
C ASP A 320 8.37 -0.13 7.91
N SER A 321 8.80 -1.37 8.16
CA SER A 321 9.32 -2.25 7.09
C SER A 321 8.67 -3.63 7.13
N HIS A 322 8.78 -4.35 6.02
CA HIS A 322 8.21 -5.68 5.83
C HIS A 322 9.31 -6.69 5.52
N LEU A 323 9.47 -7.72 6.36
CA LEU A 323 10.37 -8.84 6.13
C LEU A 323 9.55 -10.12 6.08
N GLU A 324 9.25 -10.58 4.86
CA GLU A 324 8.27 -11.65 4.62
C GLU A 324 8.84 -12.81 3.80
N GLY A 325 8.61 -14.04 4.27
CA GLY A 325 8.93 -15.25 3.49
C GLY A 325 10.41 -15.47 3.17
N ASN A 326 11.32 -14.86 3.93
CA ASN A 326 12.76 -15.02 3.75
C ASN A 326 13.26 -16.31 4.39
N THR A 327 14.27 -16.94 3.79
CA THR A 327 14.72 -18.28 4.17
C THR A 327 16.22 -18.36 4.43
N THR A 328 16.62 -19.19 5.39
CA THR A 328 18.03 -19.53 5.63
C THR A 328 18.24 -20.97 6.06
N THR A 329 19.40 -21.54 5.73
CA THR A 329 19.79 -22.88 6.19
C THR A 329 20.45 -22.91 7.56
N ALA A 330 20.77 -21.75 8.17
CA ALA A 330 21.19 -21.68 9.58
C ALA A 330 20.24 -20.83 10.44
N THR A 331 20.63 -19.60 10.82
CA THR A 331 19.94 -18.79 11.83
C THR A 331 19.40 -17.48 11.28
N GLY A 332 18.30 -16.99 11.86
CA GLY A 332 17.71 -15.70 11.50
C GLY A 332 17.03 -15.76 10.14
N GLY A 333 15.83 -16.33 10.03
CA GLY A 333 15.13 -16.43 8.74
C GLY A 333 14.83 -15.06 8.14
N ALA A 334 14.51 -14.05 8.96
CA ALA A 334 14.50 -12.66 8.53
C ALA A 334 15.83 -11.98 8.88
N ILE A 335 16.13 -11.85 10.18
CA ILE A 335 17.27 -11.09 10.69
C ILE A 335 18.15 -12.00 11.54
N ASP A 336 19.45 -12.04 11.26
CA ASP A 336 20.46 -12.60 12.15
C ASP A 336 21.42 -11.49 12.62
N ALA A 337 21.49 -11.25 13.92
CA ALA A 337 22.34 -10.22 14.51
C ALA A 337 23.32 -10.80 15.52
N MET A 338 24.61 -10.81 15.17
CA MET A 338 25.68 -11.47 15.93
C MET A 338 26.44 -10.55 16.90
N SER A 339 26.39 -9.23 16.69
CA SER A 339 26.93 -8.24 17.62
C SER A 339 26.52 -6.83 17.22
N GLY A 340 26.57 -5.88 18.16
CA GLY A 340 26.24 -4.48 17.91
C GLY A 340 24.91 -4.08 18.56
N THR A 341 24.14 -3.23 17.88
CA THR A 341 22.81 -2.80 18.35
C THR A 341 21.78 -2.94 17.24
N LEU A 342 20.59 -3.44 17.57
CA LEU A 342 19.47 -3.56 16.65
C LEU A 342 18.21 -2.93 17.28
N GLU A 343 17.62 -1.99 16.58
CA GLU A 343 16.30 -1.44 16.90
C GLU A 343 15.32 -1.78 15.79
N VAL A 344 14.20 -2.42 16.14
CA VAL A 344 13.14 -2.76 15.20
C VAL A 344 11.85 -2.11 15.68
N LEU A 345 11.29 -1.20 14.88
CA LEU A 345 10.06 -0.48 15.20
C LEU A 345 9.04 -0.53 14.07
N ASP A 346 7.77 -0.61 14.41
CA ASP A 346 6.65 -0.55 13.44
C ASP A 346 6.84 -1.52 12.25
N THR A 347 7.49 -2.66 12.47
CA THR A 347 7.95 -3.56 11.41
C THR A 347 7.20 -4.88 11.47
N VAL A 348 6.85 -5.44 10.30
CA VAL A 348 6.23 -6.76 10.16
C VAL A 348 7.29 -7.79 9.75
N ILE A 349 7.48 -8.81 10.59
CA ILE A 349 8.39 -9.94 10.34
C ILE A 349 7.56 -11.22 10.33
N ARG A 350 7.25 -11.72 9.13
CA ARG A 350 6.27 -12.78 8.91
C ARG A 350 6.76 -13.93 8.04
N GLY A 351 6.43 -15.16 8.43
CA GLY A 351 6.55 -16.33 7.53
C GLY A 351 7.99 -16.67 7.15
N ASN A 352 8.98 -16.16 7.88
CA ASN A 352 10.38 -16.39 7.61
C ASN A 352 10.83 -17.73 8.20
N VAL A 353 11.76 -18.40 7.53
CA VAL A 353 12.15 -19.78 7.85
C VAL A 353 13.66 -19.90 8.03
N ALA A 354 14.07 -20.41 9.18
CA ALA A 354 15.44 -20.82 9.48
C ALA A 354 15.48 -22.33 9.73
N THR A 355 16.61 -23.00 9.45
CA THR A 355 16.73 -24.44 9.78
C THR A 355 17.30 -24.68 11.18
N ALA A 356 18.18 -23.80 11.69
CA ALA A 356 18.85 -23.98 12.97
C ALA A 356 18.18 -23.25 14.15
N GLY A 357 17.60 -22.06 13.93
CA GLY A 357 16.90 -21.30 14.98
C GLY A 357 16.62 -19.85 14.60
N GLY A 358 15.65 -19.22 15.29
CA GLY A 358 15.27 -17.82 15.05
C GLY A 358 14.70 -17.62 13.65
N GLY A 359 13.57 -18.24 13.36
CA GLY A 359 12.87 -18.09 12.08
C GLY A 359 12.60 -16.63 11.73
N GLY A 360 12.15 -15.82 12.70
CA GLY A 360 12.03 -14.38 12.49
C GLY A 360 13.38 -13.72 12.74
N ILE A 361 13.74 -13.58 14.02
CA ILE A 361 14.97 -12.93 14.44
C ILE A 361 15.84 -13.90 15.25
N HIS A 362 17.13 -13.94 14.95
CA HIS A 362 18.15 -14.56 15.78
C HIS A 362 19.12 -13.50 16.31
N LEU A 363 19.38 -13.55 17.62
CA LEU A 363 20.24 -12.61 18.34
C LEU A 363 21.31 -13.39 19.11
N ASP A 364 22.56 -13.17 18.75
CA ASP A 364 23.74 -13.56 19.52
C ASP A 364 24.56 -12.29 19.78
N GLY A 365 25.02 -12.04 21.02
CA GLY A 365 25.89 -10.89 21.31
C GLY A 365 25.38 -9.46 21.02
N THR A 366 24.12 -9.27 20.59
CA THR A 366 23.55 -7.98 20.17
C THR A 366 22.69 -7.34 21.28
N THR A 367 22.73 -6.01 21.41
CA THR A 367 21.76 -5.27 22.24
C THR A 367 20.55 -4.90 21.39
N THR A 368 19.41 -5.54 21.66
CA THR A 368 18.21 -5.41 20.81
C THR A 368 17.01 -4.82 21.54
N SER A 369 16.33 -3.89 20.88
CA SER A 369 15.00 -3.41 21.26
C SER A 369 14.00 -3.60 20.14
N ILE A 370 12.80 -4.06 20.48
CA ILE A 370 11.70 -4.28 19.54
C ILE A 370 10.45 -3.68 20.15
N GLY A 371 9.70 -2.91 19.38
CA GLY A 371 8.43 -2.34 19.83
C GLY A 371 7.64 -1.82 18.67
N ALA A 372 6.32 -1.85 18.76
CA ALA A 372 5.40 -1.58 17.67
C ALA A 372 5.64 -2.49 16.44
N GLY A 373 4.56 -2.98 15.82
CA GLY A 373 4.64 -3.98 14.75
C GLY A 373 4.53 -5.42 15.23
N ARG A 374 4.94 -6.37 14.39
CA ARG A 374 4.48 -7.77 14.50
C ARG A 374 5.55 -8.78 14.07
N VAL A 375 5.83 -9.76 14.91
CA VAL A 375 6.70 -10.90 14.62
C VAL A 375 5.92 -12.19 14.74
N CYS A 376 5.54 -12.81 13.62
CA CYS A 376 4.68 -13.98 13.65
C CYS A 376 4.90 -14.98 12.51
N GLY A 377 4.34 -16.19 12.63
CA GLY A 377 4.36 -17.16 11.52
C GLY A 377 5.76 -17.65 11.13
N ASN A 378 6.80 -17.27 11.87
CA ASN A 378 8.16 -17.62 11.55
C ASN A 378 8.54 -18.98 12.15
N SER A 379 9.41 -19.73 11.48
CA SER A 379 9.77 -21.10 11.85
C SER A 379 11.29 -21.28 11.94
N PRO A 380 11.83 -21.96 12.96
CA PRO A 380 11.12 -22.66 14.04
C PRO A 380 10.63 -21.74 15.17
N ASP A 381 11.19 -20.54 15.29
CA ASP A 381 10.93 -19.61 16.41
C ASP A 381 10.69 -18.20 15.88
N GLN A 382 9.85 -17.42 16.56
CA GLN A 382 9.67 -16.00 16.21
C GLN A 382 10.95 -15.19 16.47
N ILE A 383 11.49 -15.31 17.68
CA ILE A 383 12.69 -14.58 18.12
C ILE A 383 13.52 -15.50 19.02
N VAL A 384 14.81 -15.60 18.75
CA VAL A 384 15.79 -16.31 19.60
C VAL A 384 16.84 -15.32 20.09
N GLY A 385 17.13 -15.35 21.40
CA GLY A 385 18.11 -14.49 22.07
C GLY A 385 17.47 -13.39 22.92
N ASP A 386 18.32 -12.55 23.54
CA ASP A 386 17.88 -11.54 24.50
C ASP A 386 17.47 -10.23 23.79
N TRP A 387 16.27 -9.75 24.07
CA TRP A 387 15.75 -8.48 23.53
C TRP A 387 14.89 -7.75 24.57
N THR A 388 14.70 -6.45 24.36
CA THR A 388 13.85 -5.59 25.20
C THR A 388 12.60 -5.16 24.44
N ASP A 389 11.43 -5.46 24.99
CA ASP A 389 10.16 -4.92 24.52
C ASP A 389 10.05 -3.44 24.93
N VAL A 390 9.98 -2.56 23.94
CA VAL A 390 9.77 -1.11 24.15
C VAL A 390 8.31 -0.69 24.02
N GLY A 391 7.40 -1.66 23.83
CA GLY A 391 5.94 -1.52 23.83
C GLY A 391 5.34 -1.67 22.43
N GLY A 392 4.15 -2.28 22.33
CA GLY A 392 3.34 -2.33 21.11
C GLY A 392 3.69 -3.43 20.12
N VAL A 393 4.73 -4.25 20.37
CA VAL A 393 5.04 -5.39 19.49
C VAL A 393 4.15 -6.59 19.80
N VAL A 394 3.65 -7.25 18.75
CA VAL A 394 2.91 -8.51 18.85
C VAL A 394 3.80 -9.68 18.40
N VAL A 395 4.04 -10.65 19.30
CA VAL A 395 4.84 -11.85 19.00
C VAL A 395 4.00 -13.11 19.17
N ARG A 396 3.72 -13.86 18.09
CA ARG A 396 2.85 -15.05 18.09
C ARG A 396 3.28 -16.07 17.05
N ASP A 397 2.85 -17.33 17.17
CA ASP A 397 3.22 -18.36 16.18
C ASP A 397 2.46 -18.27 14.85
N ASP A 398 1.33 -17.59 14.82
CA ASP A 398 0.47 -17.45 13.64
C ASP A 398 0.31 -15.98 13.26
N CYS A 399 0.35 -15.70 11.95
CA CYS A 399 0.09 -14.38 11.37
C CYS A 399 -1.27 -14.27 10.69
N SER A 400 -2.00 -15.37 10.54
CA SER A 400 -3.25 -15.41 9.78
C SER A 400 -4.38 -14.66 10.46
N ILE A 401 -4.23 -14.26 11.73
CA ILE A 401 -5.24 -13.52 12.49
C ILE A 401 -4.72 -12.11 12.79
N LEU A 402 -5.49 -11.11 12.38
CA LEU A 402 -5.29 -9.69 12.64
C LEU A 402 -6.39 -9.22 13.58
N SER A 403 -6.04 -8.83 14.80
CA SER A 403 -7.02 -8.44 15.82
C SER A 403 -7.22 -6.93 15.85
N VAL A 404 -8.46 -6.47 15.87
CA VAL A 404 -8.81 -5.05 16.01
C VAL A 404 -9.58 -4.89 17.33
N PRO A 405 -9.18 -3.99 18.25
CA PRO A 405 -8.11 -3.00 18.12
C PRO A 405 -6.71 -3.45 18.60
N ASP A 406 -6.58 -4.70 19.06
CA ASP A 406 -5.40 -5.16 19.81
C ASP A 406 -4.10 -5.15 18.99
N ASP A 407 -4.16 -5.61 17.73
CA ASP A 407 -3.01 -5.63 16.82
C ASP A 407 -3.00 -4.38 15.91
N PHE A 408 -4.18 -3.87 15.54
CA PHE A 408 -4.35 -2.65 14.72
C PHE A 408 -5.44 -1.75 15.32
N PRO A 409 -5.20 -0.45 15.54
CA PRO A 409 -6.19 0.45 16.14
C PRO A 409 -7.43 0.68 15.26
N THR A 410 -7.34 0.42 13.96
CA THR A 410 -8.46 0.56 13.00
C THR A 410 -8.57 -0.66 12.08
N ILE A 411 -9.76 -0.87 11.52
CA ILE A 411 -10.01 -1.93 10.51
C ILE A 411 -9.25 -1.63 9.21
N GLY A 412 -9.13 -0.35 8.84
CA GLY A 412 -8.38 0.07 7.65
C GLY A 412 -6.92 -0.36 7.71
N GLU A 413 -6.25 -0.09 8.83
CA GLU A 413 -4.86 -0.52 9.04
C GLU A 413 -4.72 -2.05 9.04
N ALA A 414 -5.69 -2.79 9.59
CA ALA A 414 -5.68 -4.25 9.52
C ALA A 414 -5.79 -4.75 8.07
N VAL A 415 -6.62 -4.13 7.24
CA VAL A 415 -6.83 -4.53 5.84
C VAL A 415 -5.61 -4.19 4.98
N GLU A 416 -4.97 -3.04 5.18
CA GLU A 416 -3.71 -2.69 4.52
C GLU A 416 -2.60 -3.70 4.85
N ALA A 417 -2.61 -4.23 6.08
CA ALA A 417 -1.67 -5.25 6.54
C ALA A 417 -2.07 -6.69 6.19
N CYS A 418 -3.27 -6.92 5.63
CA CYS A 418 -3.75 -8.25 5.28
C CYS A 418 -3.06 -8.81 4.03
N ARG A 419 -3.02 -10.14 3.97
CA ARG A 419 -2.65 -10.94 2.81
C ARG A 419 -3.77 -11.91 2.46
N ASP A 420 -3.65 -12.51 1.29
CA ASP A 420 -4.58 -13.51 0.79
C ASP A 420 -4.74 -14.69 1.78
N GLY A 421 -5.96 -14.94 2.23
CA GLY A 421 -6.32 -15.97 3.21
C GLY A 421 -6.27 -15.55 4.69
N ASP A 422 -5.91 -14.29 5.00
CA ASP A 422 -5.92 -13.81 6.37
C ASP A 422 -7.34 -13.63 6.94
N THR A 423 -7.43 -13.54 8.27
CA THR A 423 -8.65 -13.29 9.03
C THR A 423 -8.48 -12.04 9.89
N ILE A 424 -9.38 -11.08 9.75
CA ILE A 424 -9.52 -9.93 10.63
C ILE A 424 -10.56 -10.27 11.70
N MET A 425 -10.14 -10.29 12.96
CA MET A 425 -11.00 -10.48 14.12
C MET A 425 -11.29 -9.14 14.78
N ILE A 426 -12.56 -8.76 14.86
CA ILE A 426 -12.97 -7.44 15.36
C ILE A 426 -13.66 -7.60 16.72
N ALA A 427 -13.06 -7.00 17.75
CA ALA A 427 -13.64 -6.98 19.09
C ALA A 427 -14.93 -6.14 19.13
N ALA A 428 -15.84 -6.47 20.05
CA ALA A 428 -17.10 -5.76 20.25
C ALA A 428 -16.90 -4.24 20.41
N GLY A 429 -17.67 -3.44 19.66
CA GLY A 429 -17.54 -1.98 19.68
C GLY A 429 -18.11 -1.28 18.46
N ASP A 430 -18.09 0.06 18.53
CA ASP A 430 -18.46 0.95 17.44
C ASP A 430 -17.20 1.41 16.69
N TYR A 431 -17.15 1.12 15.38
CA TYR A 431 -16.07 1.46 14.47
C TYR A 431 -16.59 2.45 13.42
N PRO A 432 -16.57 3.76 13.71
CA PRO A 432 -17.07 4.75 12.77
C PRO A 432 -16.15 4.82 11.55
N LEU A 433 -16.70 4.52 10.38
CA LEU A 433 -16.14 4.92 9.09
C LEU A 433 -16.70 6.32 8.76
N SER A 434 -16.01 7.13 7.96
CA SER A 434 -16.63 8.40 7.56
C SER A 434 -17.86 8.10 6.70
N GLU A 435 -18.91 8.93 6.79
CA GLU A 435 -20.23 8.63 6.19
C GLU A 435 -20.20 8.48 4.65
N ASP A 436 -19.10 8.90 4.00
CA ASP A 436 -18.85 8.75 2.55
C ASP A 436 -17.95 7.53 2.20
N ASP A 437 -17.40 6.81 3.19
CA ASP A 437 -16.43 5.74 2.98
C ASP A 437 -17.11 4.40 2.70
N PHE A 438 -17.12 4.03 1.43
CA PHE A 438 -17.27 2.64 1.01
C PHE A 438 -15.92 1.95 1.19
N PHE A 439 -15.79 1.11 2.22
CA PHE A 439 -14.56 0.41 2.52
C PHE A 439 -14.36 -0.75 1.54
N LEU A 440 -13.59 -0.52 0.48
CA LEU A 440 -13.38 -1.48 -0.59
C LEU A 440 -12.09 -2.27 -0.40
N ILE A 441 -12.22 -3.59 -0.43
CA ILE A 441 -11.12 -4.55 -0.38
C ILE A 441 -10.95 -5.12 -1.77
N GLU A 442 -9.79 -4.87 -2.38
CA GLU A 442 -9.46 -5.29 -3.74
C GLU A 442 -8.34 -6.32 -3.72
N ASP A 443 -8.42 -7.30 -4.62
CA ASP A 443 -7.32 -8.22 -4.93
C ASP A 443 -6.77 -9.08 -3.76
N ILE A 444 -7.47 -9.15 -2.61
CA ILE A 444 -7.21 -10.10 -1.51
C ILE A 444 -8.47 -10.81 -0.97
N ALA A 445 -8.35 -12.11 -0.65
CA ALA A 445 -9.38 -12.93 -0.04
C ALA A 445 -9.20 -12.93 1.48
N VAL A 446 -9.94 -12.07 2.18
CA VAL A 446 -9.83 -11.90 3.63
C VAL A 446 -11.13 -12.30 4.31
N SER A 447 -11.02 -12.99 5.44
CA SER A 447 -12.16 -13.27 6.32
C SER A 447 -12.31 -12.13 7.33
N ILE A 448 -13.51 -11.59 7.53
CA ILE A 448 -13.78 -10.53 8.52
C ILE A 448 -14.84 -11.03 9.49
N ILE A 449 -14.46 -11.19 10.75
CA ILE A 449 -15.28 -11.84 11.78
C ILE A 449 -15.37 -10.91 12.99
N GLY A 450 -16.60 -10.58 13.39
CA GLY A 450 -16.87 -9.80 14.59
C GLY A 450 -17.10 -10.66 15.83
N GLU A 451 -16.97 -10.05 17.01
CA GLU A 451 -17.51 -10.64 18.24
C GLU A 451 -19.03 -10.54 18.29
N THR A 452 -19.66 -11.48 19.00
CA THR A 452 -21.10 -11.51 19.27
C THR A 452 -21.45 -11.07 20.68
N ASN A 453 -22.65 -10.54 20.84
CA ASN A 453 -23.29 -10.32 22.13
C ASN A 453 -23.68 -11.67 22.77
N PRO A 454 -23.99 -11.71 24.07
CA PRO A 454 -24.41 -12.95 24.75
C PRO A 454 -25.65 -13.63 24.15
N ASP A 455 -26.49 -12.89 23.41
CA ASP A 455 -27.67 -13.39 22.70
C ASP A 455 -27.36 -13.93 21.30
N GLY A 456 -26.11 -13.84 20.85
CA GLY A 456 -25.66 -14.26 19.52
C GLY A 456 -25.73 -13.17 18.46
N SER A 457 -26.29 -11.99 18.74
CA SER A 457 -26.32 -10.89 17.78
C SER A 457 -24.93 -10.26 17.56
N PRO A 458 -24.65 -9.64 16.40
CA PRO A 458 -23.42 -8.89 16.17
C PRO A 458 -23.15 -7.83 17.24
N ALA A 459 -21.97 -7.87 17.87
CA ALA A 459 -21.52 -6.84 18.81
C ALA A 459 -20.63 -5.77 18.15
N VAL A 460 -20.28 -5.97 16.87
CA VAL A 460 -19.45 -5.05 16.07
C VAL A 460 -20.33 -4.20 15.17
N ASN A 461 -20.20 -2.88 15.30
CA ASN A 461 -20.95 -1.91 14.50
C ASN A 461 -20.01 -1.09 13.61
N LEU A 462 -20.01 -1.38 12.31
CA LEU A 462 -19.31 -0.64 11.27
C LEU A 462 -20.16 0.56 10.84
N GLY A 463 -19.65 1.76 11.04
CA GLY A 463 -20.39 3.01 10.73
C GLY A 463 -20.60 3.29 9.23
N GLY A 464 -20.24 2.37 8.33
CA GLY A 464 -20.26 2.57 6.88
C GLY A 464 -20.53 1.28 6.09
N SER A 465 -20.16 1.30 4.81
CA SER A 465 -20.37 0.17 3.89
C SER A 465 -19.09 -0.62 3.67
N LEU A 466 -19.23 -1.93 3.51
CA LEU A 466 -18.12 -2.85 3.21
C LEU A 466 -18.23 -3.33 1.75
N GLY A 467 -17.10 -3.45 1.07
CA GLY A 467 -17.04 -3.84 -0.34
C GLY A 467 -15.89 -4.80 -0.62
N PHE A 468 -16.12 -5.77 -1.50
CA PHE A 468 -15.08 -6.64 -2.05
C PHE A 468 -15.10 -6.61 -3.57
N ASN A 469 -13.95 -6.46 -4.21
CA ASN A 469 -13.82 -6.40 -5.65
C ASN A 469 -12.67 -7.29 -6.16
N GLY A 470 -12.99 -8.24 -7.04
CA GLY A 470 -12.04 -9.06 -7.78
C GLY A 470 -11.28 -10.04 -6.90
N GLN A 471 -11.75 -11.30 -6.81
CA GLN A 471 -11.14 -12.43 -6.07
C GLN A 471 -11.45 -13.81 -6.63
N GLY A 472 -12.16 -13.88 -7.76
CA GLY A 472 -12.46 -15.15 -8.41
C GLY A 472 -13.17 -16.14 -7.49
N VAL A 473 -12.59 -17.35 -7.36
CA VAL A 473 -13.19 -18.48 -6.62
C VAL A 473 -12.65 -18.68 -5.19
N VAL A 474 -11.77 -17.80 -4.70
CA VAL A 474 -11.27 -17.91 -3.32
C VAL A 474 -12.36 -17.41 -2.36
N PRO A 475 -12.76 -18.21 -1.35
CA PRO A 475 -13.90 -17.86 -0.51
C PRO A 475 -13.52 -16.81 0.55
N ILE A 476 -14.26 -15.71 0.53
CA ILE A 476 -14.33 -14.69 1.58
C ILE A 476 -15.34 -15.14 2.64
N VAL A 477 -15.07 -14.85 3.91
CA VAL A 477 -15.98 -15.13 5.03
C VAL A 477 -16.29 -13.82 5.76
N ILE A 478 -17.56 -13.50 5.94
CA ILE A 478 -18.02 -12.31 6.67
C ILE A 478 -18.98 -12.80 7.76
N GLU A 479 -18.65 -12.58 9.03
CA GLU A 479 -19.45 -13.09 10.14
C GLU A 479 -19.62 -12.05 11.24
N ASP A 480 -20.81 -12.01 11.83
CA ASP A 480 -21.07 -11.30 13.09
C ASP A 480 -20.86 -9.77 13.03
N LEU A 481 -21.23 -9.14 11.90
CA LEU A 481 -21.08 -7.71 11.68
C LEU A 481 -22.40 -6.98 11.52
N LYS A 482 -22.51 -5.80 12.14
CA LYS A 482 -23.49 -4.77 11.77
C LYS A 482 -22.82 -3.73 10.87
N MET A 483 -23.44 -3.39 9.74
CA MET A 483 -22.94 -2.42 8.77
C MET A 483 -24.08 -1.71 8.03
N ALA A 484 -23.78 -0.64 7.31
CA ALA A 484 -24.79 0.07 6.53
C ALA A 484 -25.18 -0.70 5.26
N SER A 485 -24.19 -1.21 4.52
CA SER A 485 -24.40 -1.93 3.26
C SER A 485 -23.19 -2.81 2.89
N LEU A 486 -23.39 -3.79 2.00
CA LEU A 486 -22.37 -4.74 1.56
C LEU A 486 -22.34 -4.88 0.03
N GLY A 487 -21.20 -4.59 -0.61
CA GLY A 487 -20.98 -4.84 -2.03
C GLY A 487 -20.03 -6.01 -2.30
N LEU A 488 -20.40 -6.91 -3.20
CA LEU A 488 -19.63 -8.10 -3.56
C LEU A 488 -19.50 -8.17 -5.09
N TYR A 489 -18.29 -8.01 -5.60
CA TYR A 489 -17.99 -7.91 -7.03
C TYR A 489 -16.90 -8.93 -7.42
N ASP A 490 -17.20 -9.78 -8.42
CA ASP A 490 -16.28 -10.81 -8.97
C ASP A 490 -15.58 -11.67 -7.90
N CYS A 491 -16.37 -12.18 -6.93
CA CYS A 491 -15.85 -12.90 -5.77
C CYS A 491 -16.73 -14.09 -5.35
N THR A 492 -16.19 -14.97 -4.52
CA THR A 492 -16.96 -16.00 -3.80
C THR A 492 -17.00 -15.63 -2.31
N ALA A 493 -18.20 -15.56 -1.70
CA ALA A 493 -18.35 -15.12 -0.32
C ALA A 493 -19.40 -15.92 0.46
N THR A 494 -19.15 -16.15 1.75
CA THR A 494 -20.15 -16.60 2.72
C THR A 494 -20.35 -15.50 3.76
N VAL A 495 -21.60 -15.10 3.97
CA VAL A 495 -21.98 -14.03 4.89
C VAL A 495 -22.94 -14.62 5.92
N THR A 496 -22.57 -14.62 7.20
CA THR A 496 -23.35 -15.26 8.27
C THR A 496 -23.65 -14.28 9.38
N ASN A 497 -24.86 -14.30 9.92
CA ASN A 497 -25.25 -13.52 11.11
C ASN A 497 -24.88 -12.03 10.98
N CYS A 498 -25.15 -11.43 9.82
CA CYS A 498 -24.83 -10.02 9.57
C CYS A 498 -26.09 -9.16 9.51
N LEU A 499 -25.97 -7.92 10.00
CA LEU A 499 -27.03 -6.93 10.04
C LEU A 499 -26.69 -5.77 9.11
N MET A 500 -27.32 -5.70 7.94
CA MET A 500 -27.19 -4.58 6.99
C MET A 500 -28.37 -3.64 7.20
N VAL A 501 -28.17 -2.60 8.03
CA VAL A 501 -29.25 -1.70 8.44
C VAL A 501 -28.91 -0.24 8.28
N ASP A 502 -29.96 0.56 8.15
CA ASP A 502 -29.90 2.02 8.12
C ASP A 502 -29.08 2.59 6.93
N GLY A 503 -28.76 1.80 5.90
CA GLY A 503 -28.06 2.30 4.70
C GLY A 503 -28.81 3.44 4.02
N GLN A 504 -28.11 4.51 3.63
CA GLN A 504 -28.70 5.72 3.06
C GLN A 504 -28.10 6.09 1.69
N ASP A 505 -28.61 7.17 1.09
CA ASP A 505 -28.08 7.79 -0.13
C ASP A 505 -28.21 6.93 -1.39
N ASN A 506 -27.09 6.51 -1.99
CA ASN A 506 -27.10 5.87 -3.31
C ASN A 506 -27.10 4.34 -3.24
N PHE A 507 -26.80 3.77 -2.08
CA PHE A 507 -26.70 2.33 -1.88
C PHE A 507 -27.15 1.95 -0.47
N ALA A 508 -28.09 1.00 -0.40
CA ALA A 508 -28.54 0.39 0.84
C ALA A 508 -28.63 -1.12 0.64
N GLY A 509 -28.39 -1.88 1.71
CA GLY A 509 -28.51 -3.34 1.71
C GLY A 509 -27.32 -4.06 1.06
N VAL A 510 -27.58 -5.02 0.17
CA VAL A 510 -26.57 -5.92 -0.40
C VAL A 510 -26.56 -5.84 -1.92
N LEU A 511 -25.39 -5.63 -2.51
CA LEU A 511 -25.16 -5.67 -3.95
C LEU A 511 -24.25 -6.85 -4.30
N VAL A 512 -24.73 -7.73 -5.16
CA VAL A 512 -23.98 -8.86 -5.71
C VAL A 512 -23.82 -8.67 -7.21
N ASN A 513 -22.58 -8.69 -7.69
CA ASN A 513 -22.27 -8.58 -9.10
C ASN A 513 -21.19 -9.56 -9.53
N GLN A 514 -21.52 -10.43 -10.49
CA GLN A 514 -20.64 -11.50 -10.95
C GLN A 514 -20.06 -12.31 -9.78
N ALA A 515 -20.87 -12.71 -8.80
CA ALA A 515 -20.35 -13.31 -7.57
C ALA A 515 -21.13 -14.56 -7.13
N LYS A 516 -20.43 -15.46 -6.42
CA LYS A 516 -21.04 -16.63 -5.78
C LYS A 516 -21.19 -16.36 -4.29
N VAL A 517 -22.41 -16.21 -3.82
CA VAL A 517 -22.64 -15.70 -2.47
C VAL A 517 -23.64 -16.57 -1.73
N THR A 518 -23.31 -16.95 -0.51
CA THR A 518 -24.25 -17.58 0.42
C THR A 518 -24.47 -16.65 1.61
N LEU A 519 -25.69 -16.15 1.78
CA LEU A 519 -26.12 -15.38 2.94
C LEU A 519 -26.90 -16.30 3.89
N ILE A 520 -26.52 -16.33 5.16
CA ILE A 520 -27.11 -17.18 6.19
C ILE A 520 -27.46 -16.31 7.40
N ASP A 521 -28.70 -16.38 7.87
CA ASP A 521 -29.14 -15.68 9.08
C ASP A 521 -28.85 -14.18 9.05
N CYS A 522 -28.95 -13.57 7.86
CA CYS A 522 -28.67 -12.15 7.66
C CYS A 522 -29.98 -11.35 7.68
N ARG A 523 -29.93 -10.16 8.29
CA ARG A 523 -31.05 -9.21 8.31
C ARG A 523 -30.67 -7.95 7.54
N ILE A 524 -31.48 -7.63 6.54
CA ILE A 524 -31.32 -6.50 5.62
C ILE A 524 -32.53 -5.60 5.80
N ALA A 525 -32.39 -4.54 6.60
CA ALA A 525 -33.55 -3.78 7.06
C ALA A 525 -33.35 -2.27 7.07
N ASP A 526 -34.47 -1.55 6.97
CA ASP A 526 -34.54 -0.10 7.16
C ASP A 526 -33.61 0.72 6.23
N GLY A 527 -33.19 0.13 5.10
CA GLY A 527 -32.38 0.79 4.10
C GLY A 527 -33.17 1.79 3.26
N SER A 528 -32.57 2.93 2.92
CA SER A 528 -33.13 3.93 2.01
C SER A 528 -32.16 4.30 0.90
N SER A 529 -32.36 3.70 -0.27
CA SER A 529 -31.53 4.01 -1.45
C SER A 529 -32.31 4.86 -2.45
N GLY A 530 -31.70 5.94 -2.94
CA GLY A 530 -32.21 6.82 -3.99
C GLY A 530 -31.79 6.40 -5.41
N PHE A 531 -30.77 5.54 -5.53
CA PHE A 531 -30.17 5.18 -6.83
C PHE A 531 -30.31 3.68 -7.15
N LEU A 532 -29.84 2.82 -6.25
CA LEU A 532 -29.94 1.35 -6.36
C LEU A 532 -31.18 0.80 -5.63
N PRO A 533 -31.49 -0.49 -5.78
CA PRO A 533 -32.44 -1.14 -4.90
C PRO A 533 -32.03 -1.03 -3.42
N GLY A 534 -33.01 -0.96 -2.51
CA GLY A 534 -32.77 -0.70 -1.08
C GLY A 534 -32.40 -1.92 -0.23
N GLY A 535 -32.76 -3.13 -0.68
CA GLY A 535 -32.51 -4.39 -0.02
C GLY A 535 -31.42 -5.18 -0.74
N VAL A 536 -31.79 -6.22 -1.50
CA VAL A 536 -30.82 -7.03 -2.26
C VAL A 536 -30.87 -6.69 -3.74
N TYR A 537 -29.72 -6.40 -4.33
CA TYR A 537 -29.55 -6.15 -5.76
C TYR A 537 -28.56 -7.13 -6.38
N ILE A 538 -29.01 -7.94 -7.33
CA ILE A 538 -28.20 -8.90 -8.06
C ILE A 538 -28.16 -8.49 -9.53
N THR A 539 -26.96 -8.21 -10.04
CA THR A 539 -26.73 -7.73 -11.41
C THR A 539 -25.47 -8.37 -11.97
N ASP A 540 -25.44 -8.74 -13.26
CA ASP A 540 -24.19 -9.17 -13.91
C ASP A 540 -23.94 -8.25 -15.11
N GLN A 541 -22.75 -7.65 -15.20
CA GLN A 541 -22.31 -6.94 -16.41
C GLN A 541 -21.80 -7.94 -17.47
N ILE A 542 -21.75 -7.51 -18.74
CA ILE A 542 -21.18 -8.32 -19.85
C ILE A 542 -19.69 -8.02 -19.98
N GLU A 543 -18.90 -8.31 -18.95
CA GLU A 543 -17.43 -8.13 -18.95
C GLU A 543 -16.69 -9.43 -18.65
N ASP A 544 -15.39 -9.46 -18.98
CA ASP A 544 -14.47 -10.61 -18.94
C ASP A 544 -14.07 -11.04 -17.49
N GLY A 545 -15.02 -11.09 -16.54
CA GLY A 545 -14.79 -11.53 -15.16
C GLY A 545 -14.62 -13.06 -15.01
N GLU A 546 -14.01 -13.53 -13.91
CA GLU A 546 -13.83 -14.98 -13.67
C GLU A 546 -15.17 -15.69 -13.43
N ILE A 547 -16.10 -15.02 -12.74
CA ILE A 547 -17.46 -15.48 -12.54
C ILE A 547 -18.39 -14.84 -13.60
N VAL A 548 -18.99 -15.69 -14.42
CA VAL A 548 -19.79 -15.26 -15.57
C VAL A 548 -21.25 -14.97 -15.21
N THR A 549 -21.74 -15.55 -14.11
CA THR A 549 -23.14 -15.42 -13.68
C THR A 549 -23.19 -15.55 -12.17
N SER A 550 -23.88 -14.62 -11.50
CA SER A 550 -24.05 -14.67 -10.06
C SER A 550 -24.86 -15.89 -9.64
N ASP A 551 -24.45 -16.51 -8.54
CA ASP A 551 -25.08 -17.71 -7.94
C ASP A 551 -25.26 -17.42 -6.45
N VAL A 552 -26.50 -17.17 -6.03
CA VAL A 552 -26.80 -16.57 -4.73
C VAL A 552 -27.79 -17.43 -3.93
N ASP A 553 -27.34 -17.92 -2.78
CA ASP A 553 -28.17 -18.60 -1.80
C ASP A 553 -28.52 -17.64 -0.66
N LEU A 554 -29.81 -17.44 -0.39
CA LEU A 554 -30.30 -16.76 0.81
C LEU A 554 -30.98 -17.78 1.71
N ILE A 555 -30.45 -17.95 2.91
CA ILE A 555 -30.89 -18.97 3.87
C ILE A 555 -31.21 -18.29 5.20
N ASP A 556 -32.43 -18.49 5.71
CA ASP A 556 -32.89 -17.91 6.98
C ASP A 556 -32.74 -16.37 7.04
N CYS A 557 -32.78 -15.69 5.90
CA CYS A 557 -32.58 -14.24 5.81
C CYS A 557 -33.89 -13.46 5.98
N VAL A 558 -33.82 -12.27 6.57
CA VAL A 558 -34.94 -11.32 6.71
C VAL A 558 -34.65 -10.04 5.92
N ILE A 559 -35.52 -9.69 4.98
CA ILE A 559 -35.41 -8.48 4.15
C ILE A 559 -36.65 -7.63 4.37
N GLU A 560 -36.53 -6.54 5.14
CA GLU A 560 -37.70 -5.79 5.59
C GLU A 560 -37.56 -4.27 5.64
N ASN A 561 -38.68 -3.55 5.52
CA ASN A 561 -38.76 -2.10 5.68
C ASN A 561 -37.81 -1.28 4.79
N ASN A 562 -37.24 -1.88 3.74
CA ASN A 562 -36.35 -1.17 2.84
C ASN A 562 -37.14 -0.27 1.90
N THR A 563 -36.51 0.80 1.43
CA THR A 563 -37.06 1.73 0.44
C THR A 563 -36.15 1.87 -0.76
N GLY A 564 -36.77 1.87 -1.94
CA GLY A 564 -36.07 1.84 -3.22
C GLY A 564 -36.47 2.97 -4.14
N GLY A 565 -35.53 3.87 -4.38
CA GLY A 565 -35.64 4.99 -5.30
C GLY A 565 -35.21 4.63 -6.72
N CYS A 566 -35.34 5.60 -7.62
CA CYS A 566 -34.76 5.52 -8.95
C CYS A 566 -34.39 6.92 -9.44
N PRO A 567 -33.17 7.14 -9.95
CA PRO A 567 -32.66 8.47 -10.24
C PRO A 567 -33.25 9.07 -11.53
N PHE A 568 -33.90 8.25 -12.37
CA PHE A 568 -34.44 8.70 -13.65
C PHE A 568 -35.95 9.07 -13.56
N PRO A 569 -36.40 10.13 -14.26
CA PRO A 569 -37.81 10.47 -14.27
C PRO A 569 -38.69 9.35 -14.84
N GLY A 570 -39.59 8.80 -14.01
CA GLY A 570 -40.60 7.83 -14.42
C GLY A 570 -40.23 6.35 -14.25
N CYS A 571 -39.08 6.03 -13.63
CA CYS A 571 -38.80 4.67 -13.16
C CYS A 571 -39.25 4.47 -11.71
N GLY A 572 -39.73 3.28 -11.40
CA GLY A 572 -40.37 2.99 -10.11
C GLY A 572 -39.42 2.68 -8.94
N GLY A 573 -38.16 2.34 -9.19
CA GLY A 573 -37.26 1.83 -8.15
C GLY A 573 -37.65 0.44 -7.65
N ASN A 574 -36.81 -0.19 -6.83
CA ASN A 574 -37.07 -1.51 -6.23
C ASN A 574 -36.57 -1.52 -4.79
N ALA A 575 -37.34 -2.07 -3.86
CA ALA A 575 -37.00 -1.98 -2.43
C ALA A 575 -36.49 -3.29 -1.84
N GLY A 576 -37.20 -4.41 -2.01
CA GLY A 576 -36.88 -5.69 -1.37
C GLY A 576 -35.76 -6.43 -2.09
N VAL A 577 -36.07 -7.12 -3.18
CA VAL A 577 -35.07 -7.86 -3.97
C VAL A 577 -35.22 -7.56 -5.45
N ARG A 578 -34.12 -7.18 -6.11
CA ARG A 578 -34.05 -6.99 -7.55
C ARG A 578 -32.99 -7.90 -8.15
N ILE A 579 -33.40 -8.75 -9.10
CA ILE A 579 -32.55 -9.71 -9.79
C ILE A 579 -32.58 -9.40 -11.30
N GLU A 580 -31.47 -8.91 -11.85
CA GLU A 580 -31.36 -8.63 -13.29
C GLU A 580 -30.89 -9.86 -14.06
N ARG A 581 -29.97 -10.62 -13.47
CA ARG A 581 -29.33 -11.84 -13.99
C ARG A 581 -28.87 -12.67 -12.79
N GLY A 582 -28.69 -13.97 -12.99
CA GLY A 582 -28.19 -14.87 -11.94
C GLY A 582 -29.10 -16.04 -11.62
N ILE A 583 -28.58 -16.93 -10.79
CA ILE A 583 -29.27 -18.04 -10.13
C ILE A 583 -29.47 -17.62 -8.67
N VAL A 584 -30.70 -17.69 -8.17
CA VAL A 584 -31.00 -17.25 -6.80
C VAL A 584 -31.94 -18.22 -6.10
N ASP A 585 -31.50 -18.78 -4.98
CA ASP A 585 -32.29 -19.70 -4.17
C ASP A 585 -32.62 -19.06 -2.81
N PHE A 586 -33.92 -18.99 -2.50
CA PHE A 586 -34.41 -18.56 -1.19
C PHE A 586 -34.86 -19.77 -0.39
N VAL A 587 -34.33 -19.90 0.82
CA VAL A 587 -34.66 -20.99 1.75
C VAL A 587 -34.99 -20.40 3.11
N ARG A 588 -36.23 -20.58 3.58
CA ARG A 588 -36.71 -20.09 4.89
C ARG A 588 -36.52 -18.57 5.09
N CYS A 589 -36.60 -17.79 4.02
CA CYS A 589 -36.46 -16.34 4.10
C CYS A 589 -37.79 -15.64 4.39
N THR A 590 -37.72 -14.42 4.91
CA THR A 590 -38.87 -13.51 5.06
C THR A 590 -38.59 -12.20 4.33
N ILE A 591 -39.43 -11.83 3.36
CA ILE A 591 -39.33 -10.59 2.60
C ILE A 591 -40.61 -9.77 2.83
N ARG A 592 -40.52 -8.70 3.61
CA ARG A 592 -41.71 -7.96 4.04
C ARG A 592 -41.63 -6.45 4.10
N ASP A 593 -42.77 -5.78 3.95
CA ASP A 593 -42.93 -4.35 4.22
C ASP A 593 -41.94 -3.43 3.47
N ASN A 594 -41.34 -3.91 2.38
CA ASN A 594 -40.44 -3.13 1.55
C ASN A 594 -41.25 -2.25 0.58
N ALA A 595 -40.84 -0.99 0.43
CA ALA A 595 -41.60 0.03 -0.28
C ALA A 595 -40.82 0.75 -1.40
N ALA A 596 -41.29 0.62 -2.64
CA ALA A 596 -40.84 1.38 -3.80
C ALA A 596 -42.01 1.80 -4.68
N SER A 597 -41.83 2.81 -5.52
CA SER A 597 -42.85 3.19 -6.52
C SER A 597 -42.94 2.21 -7.70
N GLY A 598 -42.02 1.23 -7.75
CA GLY A 598 -41.86 0.19 -8.75
C GLY A 598 -42.19 -1.15 -8.14
N HIS A 599 -41.24 -1.84 -7.49
CA HIS A 599 -41.51 -3.12 -6.83
C HIS A 599 -41.01 -3.14 -5.39
N GLY A 600 -41.90 -3.46 -4.46
CA GLY A 600 -41.55 -3.65 -3.06
C GLY A 600 -40.90 -5.01 -2.80
N GLY A 601 -41.51 -6.10 -3.27
CA GLY A 601 -41.06 -7.47 -2.95
C GLY A 601 -39.93 -7.96 -3.86
N ILE A 602 -40.07 -9.15 -4.43
CA ILE A 602 -39.06 -9.76 -5.32
C ILE A 602 -39.37 -9.39 -6.77
N SER A 603 -38.39 -8.82 -7.49
CA SER A 603 -38.52 -8.41 -8.90
C SER A 603 -37.39 -8.98 -9.74
N MET A 604 -37.73 -9.70 -10.80
CA MET A 604 -36.79 -10.46 -11.62
C MET A 604 -36.88 -10.06 -13.10
N ALA A 605 -35.76 -10.03 -13.80
CA ALA A 605 -35.73 -9.87 -15.26
C ALA A 605 -35.92 -11.22 -15.98
N SER A 606 -35.94 -11.22 -17.32
CA SER A 606 -36.28 -12.41 -18.11
C SER A 606 -35.18 -13.49 -18.20
N GLN A 607 -33.97 -13.21 -17.73
CA GLN A 607 -32.80 -14.10 -17.84
C GLN A 607 -32.28 -14.50 -16.45
N THR A 608 -33.18 -14.97 -15.58
CA THR A 608 -32.88 -15.39 -14.21
C THR A 608 -33.41 -16.79 -13.96
N ASP A 609 -32.78 -17.53 -13.05
CA ASP A 609 -33.31 -18.76 -12.46
C ASP A 609 -33.52 -18.52 -10.96
N VAL A 610 -34.75 -18.59 -10.49
CA VAL A 610 -35.07 -18.23 -9.10
C VAL A 610 -35.96 -19.30 -8.51
N SER A 611 -35.60 -19.80 -7.32
CA SER A 611 -36.39 -20.78 -6.60
C SER A 611 -36.64 -20.36 -5.16
N LEU A 612 -37.82 -20.71 -4.65
CA LEU A 612 -38.21 -20.41 -3.26
C LEU A 612 -38.60 -21.73 -2.57
N THR A 613 -38.14 -21.89 -1.32
CA THR A 613 -38.48 -22.99 -0.42
C THR A 613 -38.78 -22.43 0.97
N ASP A 614 -39.92 -22.80 1.57
CA ASP A 614 -40.33 -22.38 2.92
C ASP A 614 -40.24 -20.85 3.17
N THR A 615 -40.40 -20.03 2.12
CA THR A 615 -40.13 -18.59 2.14
C THR A 615 -41.42 -17.77 2.20
N THR A 616 -41.44 -16.71 3.01
CA THR A 616 -42.58 -15.79 3.16
C THR A 616 -42.32 -14.47 2.45
N VAL A 617 -43.26 -14.02 1.61
CA VAL A 617 -43.21 -12.72 0.92
C VAL A 617 -44.55 -11.99 1.12
N CYS A 618 -44.54 -10.87 1.86
CA CYS A 618 -45.78 -10.19 2.24
C CYS A 618 -45.64 -8.69 2.50
N GLY A 619 -46.74 -7.93 2.52
CA GLY A 619 -46.73 -6.52 2.95
C GLY A 619 -45.97 -5.54 2.04
N ASN A 620 -45.34 -6.03 0.96
CA ASN A 620 -44.51 -5.19 0.10
C ASN A 620 -45.35 -4.36 -0.88
N SER A 621 -44.85 -3.18 -1.24
CA SER A 621 -45.56 -2.26 -2.15
C SER A 621 -45.71 -2.81 -3.59
N SER A 622 -46.85 -2.51 -4.20
CA SER A 622 -47.28 -2.97 -5.53
C SER A 622 -46.40 -2.52 -6.72
N PRO A 623 -46.40 -3.26 -7.86
CA PRO A 623 -47.31 -4.35 -8.21
C PRO A 623 -46.79 -5.74 -7.84
N GLY A 624 -47.53 -6.40 -6.94
CA GLY A 624 -47.32 -7.80 -6.57
C GLY A 624 -46.15 -8.02 -5.60
N GLN A 625 -46.25 -9.08 -4.82
CA GLN A 625 -45.19 -9.53 -3.91
C GLN A 625 -44.01 -10.14 -4.65
N ILE A 626 -44.26 -10.83 -5.77
CA ILE A 626 -43.23 -11.42 -6.64
C ILE A 626 -43.57 -11.08 -8.09
N ASN A 627 -42.61 -10.51 -8.82
CA ASN A 627 -42.72 -10.20 -10.24
C ASN A 627 -41.62 -10.91 -11.05
N GLY A 628 -42.04 -11.79 -11.96
CA GLY A 628 -41.19 -12.58 -12.84
C GLY A 628 -41.49 -14.08 -12.74
N ASN A 629 -40.70 -14.91 -13.42
CA ASN A 629 -40.83 -16.37 -13.33
C ASN A 629 -39.96 -16.91 -12.18
N TRP A 630 -40.53 -17.80 -11.37
CA TRP A 630 -39.83 -18.48 -10.28
C TRP A 630 -40.34 -19.92 -10.13
N THR A 631 -39.54 -20.74 -9.46
CA THR A 631 -39.84 -22.15 -9.16
C THR A 631 -40.26 -22.31 -7.71
N ASP A 632 -41.45 -22.87 -7.50
CA ASP A 632 -41.96 -23.23 -6.17
C ASP A 632 -41.49 -24.62 -5.76
N ASN A 633 -40.56 -24.68 -4.80
CA ASN A 633 -40.09 -25.94 -4.23
C ASN A 633 -40.93 -26.42 -3.03
N GLY A 634 -41.96 -25.66 -2.63
CA GLY A 634 -42.87 -25.98 -1.53
C GLY A 634 -42.67 -25.13 -0.28
N GLY A 635 -43.74 -25.02 0.53
CA GLY A 635 -43.72 -24.34 1.84
C GLY A 635 -43.79 -22.81 1.80
N ASN A 636 -43.89 -22.21 0.61
CA ASN A 636 -43.87 -20.75 0.46
C ASN A 636 -45.21 -20.08 0.79
N THR A 637 -45.15 -18.88 1.36
CA THR A 637 -46.31 -18.02 1.66
C THR A 637 -46.18 -16.70 0.92
N VAL A 638 -47.11 -16.38 0.01
CA VAL A 638 -47.08 -15.15 -0.79
C VAL A 638 -48.45 -14.46 -0.69
N ILE A 639 -48.52 -13.37 0.08
CA ILE A 639 -49.78 -12.67 0.43
C ILE A 639 -49.60 -11.16 0.47
N ASP A 640 -50.64 -10.39 0.19
CA ASP A 640 -50.51 -8.93 0.01
C ASP A 640 -50.22 -8.17 1.32
N GLU A 641 -50.84 -8.60 2.41
CA GLU A 641 -50.62 -8.06 3.75
C GLU A 641 -49.88 -9.15 4.54
N CYS A 642 -48.83 -8.78 5.28
CA CYS A 642 -48.23 -9.72 6.21
C CYS A 642 -49.27 -10.12 7.25
N PRO A 643 -49.29 -11.39 7.70
CA PRO A 643 -50.03 -11.73 8.90
C PRO A 643 -49.53 -10.77 9.98
N GLU A 644 -50.42 -10.12 10.72
CA GLU A 644 -49.97 -9.34 11.87
C GLU A 644 -49.13 -10.30 12.72
N GLU A 645 -47.88 -9.91 13.00
CA GLU A 645 -47.08 -10.70 13.91
C GLU A 645 -47.91 -10.86 15.18
N CYS A 646 -48.08 -12.11 15.58
CA CYS A 646 -48.68 -12.45 16.84
C CYS A 646 -47.52 -12.84 17.76
N PRO A 647 -46.68 -11.88 18.20
CA PRO A 647 -45.42 -12.19 18.88
C PRO A 647 -45.63 -12.91 20.22
N GLY A 648 -46.87 -12.97 20.69
CA GLY A 648 -47.26 -13.79 21.83
C GLY A 648 -47.78 -15.19 21.50
N ASP A 649 -47.84 -15.64 20.25
CA ASP A 649 -48.26 -17.00 19.88
C ASP A 649 -47.04 -17.93 19.74
N PHE A 650 -46.45 -18.28 20.90
CA PHE A 650 -45.26 -19.14 20.96
C PHE A 650 -45.55 -20.59 20.60
N ASN A 651 -46.81 -21.00 20.63
CA ASN A 651 -47.22 -22.37 20.35
C ASN A 651 -47.80 -22.56 18.93
N HIS A 652 -47.93 -21.47 18.17
CA HIS A 652 -48.37 -21.39 16.79
C HIS A 652 -49.77 -21.98 16.57
N ASP A 653 -50.70 -21.73 17.50
CA ASP A 653 -52.10 -22.17 17.40
C ASP A 653 -53.09 -21.05 17.04
N ASP A 654 -52.57 -19.96 16.49
CA ASP A 654 -53.29 -18.77 16.04
C ASP A 654 -54.02 -18.04 17.19
N SER A 655 -53.50 -18.14 18.42
CA SER A 655 -54.04 -17.46 19.60
C SER A 655 -52.98 -17.19 20.66
N VAL A 656 -52.87 -15.95 21.13
CA VAL A 656 -52.09 -15.62 22.34
C VAL A 656 -52.95 -15.92 23.57
N ASP A 657 -52.69 -17.04 24.23
CA ASP A 657 -53.45 -17.40 25.42
C ASP A 657 -52.61 -17.98 26.58
N GLY A 658 -53.27 -18.74 27.47
CA GLY A 658 -52.59 -19.35 28.61
C GLY A 658 -51.57 -20.42 28.22
N GLY A 659 -51.65 -20.99 27.02
CA GLY A 659 -50.65 -21.87 26.43
C GLY A 659 -49.34 -21.14 26.24
N ASP A 660 -49.37 -20.00 25.56
CA ASP A 660 -48.19 -19.19 25.24
C ASP A 660 -47.62 -18.47 26.46
N LEU A 661 -48.48 -18.06 27.40
CA LEU A 661 -48.00 -17.53 28.67
C LEU A 661 -47.14 -18.55 29.41
N GLY A 662 -47.44 -19.84 29.25
CA GLY A 662 -46.63 -20.93 29.77
C GLY A 662 -45.23 -20.97 29.14
N PHE A 663 -45.12 -20.72 27.84
CA PHE A 663 -43.85 -20.64 27.12
C PHE A 663 -43.05 -19.39 27.51
N LEU A 664 -43.69 -18.22 27.56
CA LEU A 664 -43.05 -16.98 28.00
C LEU A 664 -42.48 -17.10 29.41
N LEU A 665 -43.27 -17.63 30.36
CA LEU A 665 -42.80 -17.82 31.73
C LEU A 665 -41.71 -18.90 31.86
N ALA A 666 -41.69 -19.87 30.94
CA ALA A 666 -40.62 -20.88 30.89
C ALA A 666 -39.30 -20.29 30.37
N ALA A 667 -39.38 -19.31 29.48
CA ALA A 667 -38.26 -18.56 28.92
C ALA A 667 -37.79 -17.39 29.81
N TRP A 668 -38.39 -17.19 30.99
CA TRP A 668 -38.14 -16.02 31.84
C TRP A 668 -36.66 -15.83 32.18
N GLY A 669 -36.12 -14.67 31.82
CA GLY A 669 -34.71 -14.31 31.98
C GLY A 669 -33.78 -14.84 30.89
N GLY A 670 -34.32 -15.38 29.79
CA GLY A 670 -33.59 -15.75 28.56
C GLY A 670 -34.23 -15.12 27.32
N PRO A 671 -33.66 -15.29 26.12
CA PRO A 671 -34.08 -14.59 24.90
C PRO A 671 -35.30 -15.24 24.20
N ASP A 672 -35.64 -16.50 24.53
CA ASP A 672 -36.57 -17.32 23.75
C ASP A 672 -38.02 -16.79 23.64
N ALA A 673 -38.42 -15.81 24.48
CA ALA A 673 -39.72 -15.15 24.44
C ALA A 673 -39.62 -13.63 24.63
N ASP A 674 -38.50 -13.04 24.18
CA ASP A 674 -38.28 -11.60 24.15
C ASP A 674 -39.06 -10.98 22.99
N ILE A 675 -40.24 -10.44 23.32
CA ILE A 675 -41.16 -9.80 22.38
C ILE A 675 -40.72 -8.37 22.07
N ASN A 676 -39.97 -7.75 22.97
CA ASN A 676 -39.60 -6.34 22.87
C ASN A 676 -38.21 -6.11 22.26
N GLY A 677 -37.42 -7.17 22.10
CA GLY A 677 -36.13 -7.19 21.42
C GLY A 677 -34.98 -6.61 22.26
N ASP A 678 -35.08 -6.62 23.60
CA ASP A 678 -34.04 -6.11 24.51
C ASP A 678 -33.09 -7.18 25.06
N GLY A 679 -33.23 -8.42 24.57
CA GLY A 679 -32.40 -9.58 24.88
C GLY A 679 -32.84 -10.37 26.12
N ASN A 680 -33.92 -10.01 26.81
CA ASN A 680 -34.39 -10.74 27.99
C ASN A 680 -35.92 -10.85 28.06
N THR A 681 -36.44 -12.06 28.23
CA THR A 681 -37.85 -12.28 28.57
C THR A 681 -38.12 -11.84 30.02
N ASP A 682 -38.76 -10.69 30.21
CA ASP A 682 -39.07 -10.16 31.52
C ASP A 682 -40.47 -9.50 31.64
N GLY A 683 -40.62 -8.59 32.62
CA GLY A 683 -41.86 -7.87 32.83
C GLY A 683 -42.28 -6.97 31.67
N GLY A 684 -41.33 -6.53 30.85
CA GLY A 684 -41.55 -5.81 29.59
C GLY A 684 -42.29 -6.69 28.58
N ASP A 685 -41.77 -7.89 28.32
CA ASP A 685 -42.36 -8.86 27.39
C ASP A 685 -43.69 -9.35 27.87
N LEU A 686 -43.83 -9.65 29.17
CA LEU A 686 -45.11 -10.00 29.74
C LEU A 686 -46.15 -8.88 29.56
N GLY A 687 -45.71 -7.62 29.62
CA GLY A 687 -46.56 -6.46 29.36
C GLY A 687 -47.05 -6.41 27.92
N LEU A 688 -46.16 -6.63 26.95
CA LEU A 688 -46.49 -6.67 25.52
C LEU A 688 -47.33 -7.90 25.17
N PHE A 689 -46.95 -9.07 25.67
CA PHE A 689 -47.68 -10.33 25.55
C PHE A 689 -49.14 -10.19 25.98
N LEU A 690 -49.39 -9.59 27.16
CA LEU A 690 -50.75 -9.37 27.65
C LEU A 690 -51.53 -8.34 26.81
N SER A 691 -50.84 -7.45 26.09
CA SER A 691 -51.48 -6.44 25.25
C SER A 691 -52.04 -7.03 23.95
N VAL A 692 -51.51 -8.17 23.50
CA VAL A 692 -51.94 -8.92 22.32
C VAL A 692 -52.75 -10.17 22.67
N TRP A 693 -53.18 -10.32 23.92
CA TRP A 693 -53.93 -11.49 24.39
C TRP A 693 -55.24 -11.70 23.63
N GLY A 694 -55.41 -12.88 23.03
CA GLY A 694 -56.58 -13.25 22.25
C GLY A 694 -56.22 -13.95 20.94
N PRO A 695 -57.22 -14.25 20.09
CA PRO A 695 -56.97 -14.82 18.77
C PRO A 695 -56.10 -13.88 17.94
N CYS A 696 -55.13 -14.46 17.23
CA CYS A 696 -54.29 -13.71 16.30
C CYS A 696 -55.13 -13.20 15.11
N PRO A 697 -54.84 -12.01 14.55
CA PRO A 697 -55.65 -11.34 13.52
C PRO A 697 -55.82 -12.10 12.19
#